data_AF-R7LG54-F1
#
_entry.id   AF-R7LG54-F1
#
_cell.length_a   1.000
_cell.length_b   1.000
_cell.length_c   1.000
_cell.angle_alpha   90.00
_cell.angle_beta   90.00
_cell.angle_gamma   90.00
#
_symmetry.space_group_name_H-M   'P 1'
#
loop_
_entity.id
_entity.type
_entity.pdbx_description
1 polymer ?
#
loop_
_entity_poly.entity_id
_entity_poly.type
_entity_poly.pdbx_seq_one_letter_code
_entity_poly.pdbx_strand_id
1 'polypeptide(L)'
;MDTLISVCIPIYNASLYLRECIDSILSQSYKDFELLIVDDGSTDNSSAIVHSYNDPRIRLIQNNHNYIGSLNLLLKEAKGKYIARMDADDRMCPNRLQVQFDYMESHPKVDILGSGMQCFGENEDTCEPYRTGEVGVLEFMECCAIYHPTVMMRKASIDATDMAYKQEYIYAEDYGFWAEALAKGLTIANIPDILLEYRVNPFQVSRTKRTAQHEHSIAIKAEMVRNWTKLVSQFLHEKAEIPISKNKLTAVIPFYNEGIEVGNTVKSIRETAGNSVDVIVINDHSDDGIDYQEMLDGWNVSYIENSHRMGPAVCKEKGVQCCTTPFFILLDAHMRFYQTDWVQLITEELEHNGRQITCCQTKPLTKIDGIVQEKEPYSTYGAFVYMGIKQYMPISVWNSNPKVKALQDGHTLCVLGATYASSKTYWNEINGFKGLLGYGCEEAFISLKAWMEGGMCKLISKVTVGHIYKEKSTYSYISPCYIHNFLLIAYLLFPTSLRCKAEAVAYSLYPSGFSHAMELLHANYDWLQQQKQAFGSLLKKYNMEYLKQINYVVHPEAYKDIEDRIQTIPDILSFCDSQQLHDSNIGLAHGKMALVVLYMIYYRSIQDSKWKNKAILLLAEIRRFLTQSSECLFSFAKGLAGIGWGLIYLRDCNLLSAEDTQSMLNLIDKRVSTLSPQRMFDSSLEYGYTGIAAYVTARLGYCKRANEQHLLNEDFIEELKQVCHNFATCSYSTNLYYQSINRLMSEYGSTDWSTMRTDIADIMELPTSYPKNKKHWQINLQTGCIGYALHLLTTQYHVNENQ
;
A
#
# COMPACT_ATOMS: atom_id res chain seq x y z
N MET A 1 -43.49 32.88 3.23
CA MET A 1 -42.42 32.71 2.23
C MET A 1 -41.85 31.34 2.50
N ASP A 2 -41.79 30.48 1.49
CA ASP A 2 -41.20 29.15 1.64
C ASP A 2 -39.69 29.33 1.74
N THR A 3 -39.16 29.35 2.97
CA THR A 3 -37.73 29.51 3.24
C THR A 3 -36.94 28.44 2.49
N LEU A 4 -35.89 28.84 1.77
CA LEU A 4 -35.12 27.92 0.93
C LEU A 4 -33.93 27.30 1.67
N ILE A 5 -33.31 28.00 2.63
CA ILE A 5 -32.17 27.50 3.40
C ILE A 5 -32.39 27.70 4.91
N SER A 6 -32.15 26.66 5.70
CA SER A 6 -31.99 26.77 7.16
C SER A 6 -30.50 26.72 7.51
N VAL A 7 -29.96 27.82 8.04
CA VAL A 7 -28.61 27.84 8.61
C VAL A 7 -28.70 27.36 10.05
N CYS A 8 -28.09 26.22 10.37
CA CYS A 8 -28.24 25.50 11.62
C CYS A 8 -26.95 25.57 12.46
N ILE A 9 -27.06 26.09 13.69
CA ILE A 9 -25.93 26.27 14.62
C ILE A 9 -26.28 25.73 16.01
N PRO A 10 -25.53 24.76 16.54
CA PRO A 10 -25.55 24.44 17.96
C PRO A 10 -24.66 25.43 18.73
N ILE A 11 -25.11 25.93 19.88
CA ILE A 11 -24.30 26.80 20.75
C ILE A 11 -24.17 26.20 22.15
N TYR A 12 -22.96 26.23 22.71
CA TYR A 12 -22.70 25.96 24.12
C TYR A 12 -21.55 26.83 24.60
N ASN A 13 -21.85 27.81 25.46
CA ASN A 13 -20.86 28.76 25.99
C ASN A 13 -20.01 29.46 24.91
N ALA A 14 -20.68 29.96 23.86
CA ALA A 14 -20.04 30.54 22.68
C ALA A 14 -19.96 32.07 22.71
N SER A 15 -20.24 32.72 23.85
CA SER A 15 -20.46 34.18 23.91
C SER A 15 -19.30 35.02 23.36
N LEU A 16 -18.08 34.50 23.39
CA LEU A 16 -16.88 35.18 22.89
C LEU A 16 -16.90 35.40 21.36
N TYR A 17 -17.43 34.44 20.60
CA TYR A 17 -17.34 34.42 19.13
C TYR A 17 -18.71 34.52 18.44
N LEU A 18 -19.80 34.28 19.18
CA LEU A 18 -21.14 34.16 18.61
C LEU A 18 -21.62 35.40 17.83
N ARG A 19 -21.24 36.61 18.26
CA ARG A 19 -21.60 37.84 17.53
C ARG A 19 -20.98 37.86 16.14
N GLU A 20 -19.70 37.53 16.03
CA GLU A 20 -18.99 37.47 14.75
C GLU A 20 -19.58 36.38 13.83
N CYS A 21 -19.91 35.22 14.41
CA CYS A 21 -20.59 34.14 13.72
C CYS A 21 -21.95 34.60 13.14
N ILE A 22 -22.84 35.15 13.97
CA ILE A 22 -24.17 35.62 13.52
C ILE A 22 -24.04 36.74 12.48
N ASP A 23 -23.15 37.71 12.69
CA ASP A 23 -22.94 38.83 11.76
C ASP A 23 -22.47 38.33 10.37
N SER A 24 -21.62 37.29 10.32
CA SER A 24 -21.17 36.66 9.07
C SER A 24 -22.29 35.97 8.29
N ILE A 25 -23.30 35.45 9.00
CA ILE A 25 -24.47 34.78 8.40
C ILE A 25 -25.49 35.81 7.92
N LEU A 26 -25.78 36.83 8.73
CA LEU A 26 -26.73 37.88 8.35
C LEU A 26 -26.25 38.71 7.14
N SER A 27 -24.94 38.76 6.91
CA SER A 27 -24.30 39.46 5.79
C SER A 27 -24.20 38.65 4.49
N GLN A 28 -24.65 37.38 4.47
CA GLN A 28 -24.62 36.54 3.27
C GLN A 28 -25.32 37.17 2.06
N SER A 29 -24.78 36.95 0.86
CA SER A 29 -25.33 37.46 -0.40
C SER A 29 -26.74 36.91 -0.68
N TYR A 30 -26.97 35.63 -0.37
CA TYR A 30 -28.28 34.97 -0.43
C TYR A 30 -29.18 35.45 0.72
N LYS A 31 -30.42 35.86 0.43
CA LYS A 31 -31.29 36.52 1.42
C LYS A 31 -32.42 35.66 1.98
N ASP A 32 -32.82 34.60 1.28
CA ASP A 32 -33.99 33.78 1.64
C ASP A 32 -33.61 32.58 2.54
N PHE A 33 -33.23 32.87 3.78
CA PHE A 33 -32.85 31.85 4.76
C PHE A 33 -33.44 32.12 6.14
N GLU A 34 -33.59 31.06 6.95
CA GLU A 34 -33.73 31.18 8.41
C GLU A 34 -32.38 30.87 9.08
N LEU A 35 -32.12 31.50 10.22
CA LEU A 35 -31.00 31.16 11.11
C LEU A 35 -31.58 30.43 12.33
N LEU A 36 -31.43 29.12 12.35
CA LEU A 36 -31.89 28.23 13.41
C LEU A 36 -30.74 27.94 14.39
N ILE A 37 -30.89 28.39 15.61
CA ILE A 37 -29.91 28.24 16.68
C ILE A 37 -30.50 27.34 17.77
N VAL A 38 -29.76 26.29 18.16
CA VAL A 38 -30.10 25.45 19.33
C VAL A 38 -29.06 25.71 20.42
N ASP A 39 -29.51 26.23 21.55
CA ASP A 39 -28.70 26.42 22.76
C ASP A 39 -28.68 25.14 23.58
N ASP A 40 -27.51 24.50 23.62
CA ASP A 40 -27.25 23.23 24.29
C ASP A 40 -26.95 23.43 25.79
N GLY A 41 -27.75 24.27 26.45
CA GLY A 41 -27.65 24.56 27.87
C GLY A 41 -26.49 25.47 28.26
N SER A 42 -26.24 26.54 27.49
CA SER A 42 -25.21 27.54 27.82
C SER A 42 -25.43 28.16 29.21
N THR A 43 -24.33 28.43 29.91
CA THR A 43 -24.33 29.10 31.22
C THR A 43 -23.70 30.50 31.17
N ASP A 44 -23.22 30.91 29.99
CA ASP A 44 -22.70 32.25 29.72
C ASP A 44 -23.74 33.17 29.05
N ASN A 45 -23.28 34.28 28.45
CA ASN A 45 -24.14 35.26 27.79
C ASN A 45 -24.59 34.86 26.37
N SER A 46 -24.38 33.63 25.91
CA SER A 46 -24.73 33.19 24.56
C SER A 46 -26.19 33.44 24.19
N SER A 47 -27.14 32.98 25.02
CA SER A 47 -28.58 33.20 24.77
C SER A 47 -28.94 34.69 24.73
N ALA A 48 -28.35 35.49 25.63
CA ALA A 48 -28.56 36.93 25.67
C ALA A 48 -28.04 37.64 24.40
N ILE A 49 -26.93 37.17 23.82
CA ILE A 49 -26.41 37.68 22.55
C ILE A 49 -27.40 37.42 21.43
N VAL A 50 -27.95 36.20 21.30
CA VAL A 50 -28.95 35.87 20.26
C VAL A 50 -30.18 36.77 20.40
N HIS A 51 -30.69 36.94 21.63
CA HIS A 51 -31.84 37.82 21.89
C HIS A 51 -31.58 39.31 21.62
N SER A 52 -30.32 39.74 21.52
CA SER A 52 -29.98 41.12 21.19
C SER A 52 -30.18 41.47 19.70
N TYR A 53 -30.32 40.47 18.82
CA TYR A 53 -30.58 40.67 17.40
C TYR A 53 -32.07 40.84 17.11
N ASN A 54 -32.41 41.93 16.43
CA ASN A 54 -33.78 42.18 15.94
C ASN A 54 -33.91 41.80 14.46
N ASP A 55 -33.64 40.53 14.13
CA ASP A 55 -33.78 39.99 12.78
C ASP A 55 -34.82 38.84 12.80
N PRO A 56 -35.92 38.94 12.03
CA PRO A 56 -37.01 37.97 12.06
C PRO A 56 -36.62 36.59 11.51
N ARG A 57 -35.45 36.46 10.86
CA ARG A 57 -34.94 35.18 10.38
C ARG A 57 -34.37 34.32 11.50
N ILE A 58 -34.06 34.89 12.67
CA ILE A 58 -33.40 34.17 13.77
C ILE A 58 -34.44 33.45 14.61
N ARG A 59 -34.24 32.14 14.80
CA ARG A 59 -35.03 31.30 15.71
C ARG A 59 -34.10 30.61 16.70
N LEU A 60 -34.33 30.86 17.98
CA LEU A 60 -33.61 30.21 19.08
C LEU A 60 -34.47 29.11 19.70
N ILE A 61 -33.89 27.93 19.86
CA ILE A 61 -34.46 26.81 20.61
C ILE A 61 -33.54 26.51 21.78
N GLN A 62 -34.11 26.28 22.95
CA GLN A 62 -33.38 25.91 24.16
C GLN A 62 -33.43 24.40 24.34
N ASN A 63 -32.29 23.79 24.66
CA ASN A 63 -32.17 22.36 24.93
C ASN A 63 -31.38 22.13 26.23
N ASN A 64 -31.58 20.95 26.82
CA ASN A 64 -30.70 20.47 27.89
C ASN A 64 -29.37 20.04 27.26
N HIS A 65 -28.25 20.20 27.98
CA HIS A 65 -26.90 19.89 27.50
C HIS A 65 -26.78 18.43 26.99
N ASN A 66 -26.94 18.27 25.70
CA ASN A 66 -26.93 17.05 24.91
C ASN A 66 -26.64 17.43 23.46
N TYR A 67 -25.35 17.61 23.15
CA TYR A 67 -24.88 18.06 21.84
C TYR A 67 -25.44 17.25 20.67
N ILE A 68 -25.47 15.91 20.75
CA ILE A 68 -26.04 15.04 19.71
C ILE A 68 -27.56 15.28 19.58
N GLY A 69 -28.26 15.41 20.70
CA GLY A 69 -29.68 15.80 20.71
C GLY A 69 -29.91 17.16 20.06
N SER A 70 -29.03 18.13 20.32
CA SER A 70 -29.08 19.47 19.74
C SER A 70 -28.87 19.46 18.22
N LEU A 71 -27.90 18.68 17.72
CA LEU A 71 -27.72 18.47 16.27
C LEU A 71 -28.95 17.84 15.61
N ASN A 72 -29.53 16.82 16.23
CA ASN A 72 -30.75 16.19 15.71
C ASN A 72 -31.98 17.11 15.77
N LEU A 73 -32.05 17.97 16.79
CA LEU A 73 -33.10 18.99 16.89
C LEU A 73 -32.98 20.00 15.75
N LEU A 74 -31.75 20.40 15.38
CA LEU A 74 -31.52 21.26 14.20
C LEU A 74 -32.03 20.61 12.91
N LEU A 75 -31.73 19.32 12.67
CA LEU A 75 -32.20 18.60 11.47
C LEU A 75 -33.73 18.53 11.40
N LYS A 76 -34.36 18.22 12.54
CA LYS A 76 -35.81 18.08 12.66
C LYS A 76 -36.54 19.40 12.47
N GLU A 77 -36.03 20.46 13.07
CA GLU A 77 -36.71 21.75 13.15
C GLU A 77 -36.46 22.64 11.93
N ALA A 78 -35.41 22.38 11.15
CA ALA A 78 -35.14 23.11 9.91
C ALA A 78 -36.34 23.08 8.95
N LYS A 79 -36.72 24.25 8.42
CA LYS A 79 -37.84 24.43 7.48
C LYS A 79 -37.40 24.63 6.03
N GLY A 80 -36.12 24.88 5.81
CA GLY A 80 -35.53 25.13 4.51
C GLY A 80 -35.56 23.90 3.61
N LYS A 81 -35.61 24.13 2.29
CA LYS A 81 -35.31 23.10 1.29
C LYS A 81 -33.92 22.49 1.51
N TYR A 82 -32.97 23.32 1.95
CA TYR A 82 -31.60 22.96 2.29
C TYR A 82 -31.27 23.28 3.75
N ILE A 83 -30.37 22.49 4.34
CA ILE A 83 -29.83 22.68 5.68
C ILE A 83 -28.34 22.99 5.55
N ALA A 84 -27.91 24.21 5.89
CA ALA A 84 -26.51 24.59 5.95
C ALA A 84 -26.03 24.50 7.41
N ARG A 85 -24.98 23.72 7.68
CA ARG A 85 -24.43 23.54 9.02
C ARG A 85 -23.23 24.47 9.24
N MET A 86 -23.06 25.01 10.44
CA MET A 86 -21.87 25.78 10.85
C MET A 86 -21.66 25.71 12.37
N ASP A 87 -20.40 25.84 12.83
CA ASP A 87 -20.07 25.98 14.25
C ASP A 87 -20.20 27.43 14.75
N ALA A 88 -20.46 27.59 16.04
CA ALA A 88 -20.77 28.88 16.68
C ALA A 88 -19.57 29.84 16.81
N ASP A 89 -18.36 29.37 16.53
CA ASP A 89 -17.10 30.11 16.61
C ASP A 89 -16.45 30.41 15.24
N ASP A 90 -17.03 29.89 14.15
CA ASP A 90 -16.57 30.10 12.79
C ASP A 90 -17.13 31.38 12.15
N ARG A 91 -16.67 31.71 10.94
CA ARG A 91 -17.28 32.71 10.06
C ARG A 91 -17.63 32.15 8.69
N MET A 92 -18.75 32.62 8.14
CA MET A 92 -19.20 32.26 6.81
C MET A 92 -18.61 33.20 5.75
N CYS A 93 -18.02 32.68 4.66
CA CYS A 93 -17.62 33.51 3.53
C CYS A 93 -18.86 34.19 2.91
N PRO A 94 -18.80 35.45 2.46
CA PRO A 94 -20.00 36.24 2.09
C PRO A 94 -20.92 35.62 1.02
N ASN A 95 -20.40 34.73 0.18
CA ASN A 95 -21.09 34.10 -0.93
C ASN A 95 -21.41 32.60 -0.71
N ARG A 96 -21.11 32.02 0.46
CA ARG A 96 -21.26 30.58 0.71
C ARG A 96 -22.64 30.06 0.34
N LEU A 97 -23.68 30.69 0.88
CA LEU A 97 -25.05 30.21 0.69
C LEU A 97 -25.48 30.22 -0.78
N GLN A 98 -25.09 31.27 -1.53
CA GLN A 98 -25.40 31.38 -2.95
C GLN A 98 -24.70 30.30 -3.76
N VAL A 99 -23.39 30.13 -3.57
CA VAL A 99 -22.58 29.17 -4.32
C VAL A 99 -23.08 27.74 -4.09
N GLN A 100 -23.33 27.35 -2.84
CA GLN A 100 -23.81 26.01 -2.53
C GLN A 100 -25.24 25.78 -3.02
N PHE A 101 -26.13 26.79 -2.91
CA PHE A 101 -27.49 26.70 -3.44
C PHE A 101 -27.49 26.47 -4.95
N ASP A 102 -26.75 27.28 -5.71
CA ASP A 102 -26.69 27.17 -7.18
C ASP A 102 -26.14 25.81 -7.62
N TYR A 103 -25.14 25.29 -6.90
CA TYR A 103 -24.62 23.94 -7.14
C TYR A 103 -25.68 22.87 -6.89
N MET A 104 -26.36 22.91 -5.74
CA MET A 104 -27.39 21.92 -5.36
C MET A 104 -28.62 21.95 -6.27
N GLU A 105 -28.99 23.11 -6.83
CA GLU A 105 -30.07 23.23 -7.82
C GLU A 105 -29.65 22.65 -9.18
N SER A 106 -28.41 22.88 -9.61
CA SER A 106 -27.89 22.35 -10.88
C SER A 106 -27.54 20.86 -10.83
N HIS A 107 -27.33 20.30 -9.64
CA HIS A 107 -26.98 18.89 -9.42
C HIS A 107 -28.01 18.20 -8.51
N PRO A 108 -29.22 17.87 -9.03
CA PRO A 108 -30.30 17.32 -8.21
C PRO A 108 -29.99 15.95 -7.60
N LYS A 109 -28.99 15.24 -8.12
CA LYS A 109 -28.51 13.96 -7.56
C LYS A 109 -27.67 14.14 -6.30
N VAL A 110 -27.11 15.32 -6.03
CA VAL A 110 -26.29 15.56 -4.83
C VAL A 110 -27.21 15.84 -3.63
N ASP A 111 -26.98 15.10 -2.56
CA ASP A 111 -27.74 15.18 -1.31
C ASP A 111 -26.99 15.96 -0.22
N ILE A 112 -25.66 15.82 -0.19
CA ILE A 112 -24.79 16.43 0.81
C ILE A 112 -23.60 17.07 0.08
N LEU A 113 -23.40 18.37 0.27
CA LEU A 113 -22.36 19.15 -0.38
C LEU A 113 -21.42 19.78 0.64
N GLY A 114 -20.15 19.43 0.59
CA GLY A 114 -19.07 20.10 1.32
C GLY A 114 -18.31 21.11 0.46
N SER A 115 -17.45 21.87 1.12
CA SER A 115 -16.48 22.78 0.51
C SER A 115 -15.19 22.81 1.32
N GLY A 116 -14.17 23.51 0.84
CA GLY A 116 -12.97 23.79 1.62
C GLY A 116 -13.19 24.88 2.66
N MET A 117 -12.21 25.06 3.53
CA MET A 117 -12.21 26.06 4.61
C MET A 117 -10.84 26.71 4.80
N GLN A 118 -10.83 27.94 5.29
CA GLN A 118 -9.63 28.68 5.67
C GLN A 118 -9.52 28.71 7.20
N CYS A 119 -8.46 28.15 7.78
CA CYS A 119 -8.24 28.26 9.21
C CYS A 119 -7.81 29.69 9.60
N PHE A 120 -8.21 30.12 10.81
CA PHE A 120 -7.70 31.33 11.45
C PHE A 120 -7.65 31.17 12.98
N GLY A 121 -6.96 32.07 13.67
CA GLY A 121 -6.74 31.99 15.13
C GLY A 121 -5.33 31.49 15.44
N GLU A 122 -5.20 30.28 16.00
CA GLU A 122 -3.88 29.68 16.27
C GLU A 122 -3.20 29.08 15.03
N ASN A 123 -3.92 28.97 13.91
CA ASN A 123 -3.43 28.44 12.64
C ASN A 123 -4.05 29.22 11.47
N GLU A 124 -3.33 29.32 10.36
CA GLU A 124 -3.73 30.01 9.13
C GLU A 124 -3.74 29.07 7.91
N ASP A 125 -3.75 27.74 8.13
CA ASP A 125 -3.79 26.75 7.05
C ASP A 125 -5.07 26.83 6.21
N THR A 126 -4.94 26.77 4.89
CA THR A 126 -6.05 26.49 3.97
C THR A 126 -6.29 24.99 3.90
N CYS A 127 -7.51 24.55 4.19
CA CYS A 127 -7.93 23.16 4.10
C CYS A 127 -8.79 22.98 2.83
N GLU A 128 -8.15 22.57 1.75
CA GLU A 128 -8.84 22.18 0.52
C GLU A 128 -9.64 20.88 0.73
N PRO A 129 -10.76 20.67 0.01
CA PRO A 129 -11.46 19.40 0.06
C PRO A 129 -10.56 18.24 -0.32
N TYR A 130 -10.75 17.08 0.31
CA TYR A 130 -10.00 15.86 -0.02
C TYR A 130 -10.05 15.50 -1.51
N ARG A 131 -11.23 15.73 -2.10
CA ARG A 131 -11.55 15.51 -3.51
C ARG A 131 -12.60 16.52 -3.92
N THR A 132 -12.54 17.00 -5.16
CA THR A 132 -13.64 17.76 -5.80
C THR A 132 -14.54 16.80 -6.59
N GLY A 133 -15.85 17.02 -6.58
CA GLY A 133 -16.83 16.12 -7.16
C GLY A 133 -17.35 15.11 -6.13
N GLU A 134 -17.87 13.99 -6.59
CA GLU A 134 -18.47 12.97 -5.71
C GLU A 134 -17.40 12.29 -4.84
N VAL A 135 -17.75 11.98 -3.60
CA VAL A 135 -16.91 11.30 -2.61
C VAL A 135 -17.64 10.04 -2.14
N GLY A 136 -17.00 8.88 -2.31
CA GLY A 136 -17.61 7.58 -2.03
C GLY A 136 -17.03 6.89 -0.80
N VAL A 137 -17.48 5.66 -0.59
CA VAL A 137 -17.09 4.82 0.56
C VAL A 137 -15.57 4.64 0.63
N LEU A 138 -14.89 4.49 -0.51
CA LEU A 138 -13.44 4.30 -0.55
C LEU A 138 -12.69 5.51 0.02
N GLU A 139 -13.03 6.73 -0.38
CA GLU A 139 -12.41 7.94 0.19
C GLU A 139 -12.70 8.07 1.69
N PHE A 140 -13.92 7.75 2.11
CA PHE A 140 -14.27 7.77 3.52
C PHE A 140 -13.57 6.67 4.34
N MET A 141 -13.14 5.54 3.76
CA MET A 141 -12.28 4.58 4.47
C MET A 141 -10.88 5.15 4.74
N GLU A 142 -10.41 6.04 3.88
CA GLU A 142 -9.09 6.68 3.98
C GLU A 142 -9.12 7.78 5.06
N CYS A 143 -10.07 8.69 5.00
CA CYS A 143 -10.23 9.79 5.96
C CYS A 143 -11.68 10.32 6.03
N CYS A 144 -11.99 11.20 6.99
CA CYS A 144 -13.24 11.97 6.91
C CYS A 144 -13.09 13.00 5.79
N ALA A 145 -13.69 12.71 4.62
CA ALA A 145 -13.43 13.45 3.38
C ALA A 145 -14.32 14.70 3.19
N ILE A 146 -15.10 15.08 4.21
CA ILE A 146 -15.91 16.29 4.26
C ILE A 146 -15.66 17.03 5.58
N TYR A 147 -15.61 18.35 5.51
CA TYR A 147 -15.55 19.20 6.70
C TYR A 147 -16.97 19.53 7.17
N HIS A 148 -17.37 19.02 8.35
CA HIS A 148 -18.71 19.21 8.90
C HIS A 148 -19.24 20.66 8.84
N PRO A 149 -18.49 21.72 9.25
CA PRO A 149 -19.00 23.10 9.24
C PRO A 149 -19.17 23.71 7.85
N THR A 150 -18.75 23.04 6.78
CA THR A 150 -18.93 23.52 5.40
C THR A 150 -20.17 22.94 4.73
N VAL A 151 -20.83 21.95 5.34
CA VAL A 151 -21.87 21.17 4.67
C VAL A 151 -23.18 21.92 4.42
N MET A 152 -23.75 21.72 3.24
CA MET A 152 -25.16 21.97 2.90
C MET A 152 -25.84 20.65 2.50
N MET A 153 -27.00 20.34 3.09
CA MET A 153 -27.74 19.09 2.88
C MET A 153 -29.12 19.34 2.28
N ARG A 154 -29.58 18.46 1.40
CA ARG A 154 -30.94 18.43 0.87
C ARG A 154 -31.88 17.85 1.93
N LYS A 155 -32.75 18.70 2.50
CA LYS A 155 -33.63 18.28 3.61
C LYS A 155 -34.50 17.08 3.25
N ALA A 156 -35.08 17.08 2.05
CA ALA A 156 -35.94 15.99 1.59
C ALA A 156 -35.24 14.62 1.61
N SER A 157 -33.95 14.57 1.27
CA SER A 157 -33.16 13.34 1.29
C SER A 157 -32.85 12.89 2.71
N ILE A 158 -32.47 13.83 3.59
CA ILE A 158 -32.25 13.58 5.03
C ILE A 158 -33.52 13.02 5.70
N ASP A 159 -34.67 13.63 5.42
CA ASP A 159 -35.97 13.19 5.98
C ASP A 159 -36.40 11.83 5.40
N ALA A 160 -36.27 11.63 4.08
CA ALA A 160 -36.68 10.40 3.41
C ALA A 160 -35.87 9.17 3.85
N THR A 161 -34.64 9.39 4.31
CA THR A 161 -33.73 8.33 4.76
C THR A 161 -33.63 8.23 6.29
N ASP A 162 -34.44 8.99 7.04
CA ASP A 162 -34.45 9.03 8.52
C ASP A 162 -33.03 9.18 9.08
N MET A 163 -32.29 10.17 8.56
CA MET A 163 -30.92 10.44 8.96
C MET A 163 -30.85 11.12 10.33
N ALA A 164 -29.96 10.64 11.19
CA ALA A 164 -29.73 11.22 12.52
C ALA A 164 -28.28 11.06 12.96
N TYR A 165 -27.78 12.01 13.74
CA TYR A 165 -26.54 11.88 14.49
C TYR A 165 -26.72 10.85 15.61
N LYS A 166 -25.81 9.88 15.70
CA LYS A 166 -25.89 8.81 16.70
C LYS A 166 -25.00 9.07 17.91
N GLN A 167 -25.54 8.83 19.10
CA GLN A 167 -24.83 9.03 20.36
C GLN A 167 -23.59 8.14 20.48
N GLU A 168 -23.63 6.94 19.89
CA GLU A 168 -22.51 5.98 19.89
C GLU A 168 -21.26 6.48 19.15
N TYR A 169 -21.38 7.52 18.33
CA TYR A 169 -20.26 8.12 17.58
C TYR A 169 -19.80 9.46 18.15
N ILE A 170 -20.16 9.82 19.39
CA ILE A 170 -19.81 11.12 19.99
C ILE A 170 -18.34 11.52 19.76
N TYR A 171 -18.10 12.76 19.33
CA TYR A 171 -16.82 13.34 18.87
C TYR A 171 -16.37 12.94 17.46
N ALA A 172 -16.94 11.90 16.87
CA ALA A 172 -16.79 11.50 15.47
C ALA A 172 -18.18 11.40 14.80
N GLU A 173 -19.16 12.17 15.31
CA GLU A 173 -20.56 12.05 14.94
C GLU A 173 -20.81 12.46 13.48
N ASP A 174 -20.01 13.39 12.97
CA ASP A 174 -20.01 13.81 11.58
C ASP A 174 -19.59 12.64 10.68
N TYR A 175 -18.47 12.00 11.00
CA TYR A 175 -17.96 10.87 10.24
C TYR A 175 -18.93 9.68 10.23
N GLY A 176 -19.55 9.39 11.38
CA GLY A 176 -20.59 8.38 11.48
C GLY A 176 -21.84 8.73 10.66
N PHE A 177 -22.22 10.00 10.64
CA PHE A 177 -23.33 10.49 9.81
C PHE A 177 -23.03 10.34 8.31
N TRP A 178 -21.81 10.65 7.85
CA TRP A 178 -21.43 10.45 6.44
C TRP A 178 -21.37 8.98 6.05
N ALA A 179 -20.84 8.11 6.92
CA ALA A 179 -20.81 6.68 6.69
C ALA A 179 -22.22 6.09 6.55
N GLU A 180 -23.16 6.54 7.39
CA GLU A 180 -24.56 6.14 7.30
C GLU A 180 -25.25 6.68 6.04
N ALA A 181 -24.99 7.94 5.68
CA ALA A 181 -25.53 8.55 4.46
C ALA A 181 -25.15 7.73 3.21
N LEU A 182 -23.87 7.35 3.08
CA LEU A 182 -23.41 6.49 1.99
C LEU A 182 -24.04 5.10 2.03
N ALA A 183 -24.17 4.49 3.22
CA ALA A 183 -24.80 3.19 3.37
C ALA A 183 -26.31 3.20 3.01
N LYS A 184 -26.96 4.37 3.14
CA LYS A 184 -28.36 4.60 2.72
C LYS A 184 -28.48 5.09 1.27
N GLY A 185 -27.38 5.18 0.53
CA GLY A 185 -27.36 5.53 -0.89
C GLY A 185 -27.48 7.03 -1.18
N LEU A 186 -27.16 7.90 -0.22
CA LEU A 186 -27.09 9.35 -0.45
C LEU A 186 -25.79 9.72 -1.16
N THR A 187 -25.87 10.64 -2.11
CA THR A 187 -24.71 11.14 -2.83
C THR A 187 -24.07 12.31 -2.10
N ILE A 188 -22.76 12.17 -1.83
CA ILE A 188 -21.94 13.18 -1.16
C ILE A 188 -20.95 13.77 -2.16
N ALA A 189 -20.86 15.09 -2.23
CA ALA A 189 -19.90 15.78 -3.10
C ALA A 189 -19.20 16.95 -2.41
N ASN A 190 -18.10 17.40 -3.00
CA ASN A 190 -17.35 18.59 -2.59
C ASN A 190 -17.15 19.54 -3.78
N ILE A 191 -17.26 20.83 -3.53
CA ILE A 191 -16.80 21.88 -4.46
C ILE A 191 -15.42 22.41 -4.03
N PRO A 192 -14.58 22.88 -4.99
CA PRO A 192 -13.21 23.30 -4.69
C PRO A 192 -13.15 24.62 -3.91
N ASP A 193 -14.26 25.37 -3.86
CA ASP A 193 -14.35 26.68 -3.24
C ASP A 193 -14.06 26.65 -1.73
N ILE A 194 -13.37 27.68 -1.24
CA ILE A 194 -13.17 27.94 0.19
C ILE A 194 -14.30 28.84 0.69
N LEU A 195 -15.28 28.26 1.39
CA LEU A 195 -16.53 28.96 1.73
C LEU A 195 -16.76 29.19 3.24
N LEU A 196 -15.79 28.83 4.06
CA LEU A 196 -15.85 29.00 5.52
C LEU A 196 -14.48 29.44 6.03
N GLU A 197 -14.47 30.32 7.03
CA GLU A 197 -13.31 30.55 7.88
C GLU A 197 -13.49 29.78 9.20
N TYR A 198 -12.64 28.78 9.43
CA TYR A 198 -12.70 27.86 10.56
C TYR A 198 -11.78 28.32 11.69
N ARG A 199 -12.30 28.48 12.90
CA ARG A 199 -11.50 28.98 14.03
C ARG A 199 -10.76 27.85 14.73
N VAL A 200 -9.44 27.98 14.83
CA VAL A 200 -8.58 27.04 15.57
C VAL A 200 -8.25 27.61 16.94
N ASN A 201 -8.61 26.86 17.99
CA ASN A 201 -8.32 27.22 19.38
C ASN A 201 -7.94 25.98 20.23
N PRO A 202 -7.37 26.13 21.44
CA PRO A 202 -6.86 25.00 22.23
C PRO A 202 -7.94 24.22 22.99
N PHE A 203 -9.16 24.74 23.06
CA PHE A 203 -10.26 24.13 23.82
C PHE A 203 -11.24 23.34 22.96
N GLN A 204 -11.11 23.40 21.63
CA GLN A 204 -11.96 22.67 20.69
C GLN A 204 -11.96 21.15 20.92
N VAL A 205 -13.08 20.51 20.64
CA VAL A 205 -13.32 19.07 20.86
C VAL A 205 -12.29 18.20 20.16
N SER A 206 -11.93 18.52 18.92
CA SER A 206 -10.93 17.78 18.13
C SER A 206 -9.53 17.75 18.77
N ARG A 207 -9.24 18.66 19.72
CA ARG A 207 -8.00 18.65 20.51
C ARG A 207 -8.19 17.98 21.88
N THR A 208 -9.26 18.32 22.59
CA THR A 208 -9.49 17.86 23.97
C THR A 208 -10.01 16.43 24.07
N LYS A 209 -10.63 15.91 23.00
CA LYS A 209 -11.25 14.57 22.92
C LYS A 209 -10.65 13.68 21.83
N ARG A 210 -9.44 14.02 21.34
CA ARG A 210 -8.76 13.34 20.23
C ARG A 210 -8.71 11.82 20.34
N THR A 211 -8.43 11.27 21.53
CA THR A 211 -8.36 9.81 21.73
C THR A 211 -9.71 9.14 21.50
N ALA A 212 -10.78 9.65 22.12
CA ALA A 212 -12.13 9.10 21.96
C ALA A 212 -12.64 9.28 20.52
N GLN A 213 -12.37 10.43 19.89
CA GLN A 213 -12.68 10.66 18.48
C GLN A 213 -11.99 9.64 17.57
N HIS A 214 -10.72 9.32 17.83
CA HIS A 214 -9.99 8.31 17.07
C HIS A 214 -10.57 6.90 17.26
N GLU A 215 -10.88 6.50 18.50
CA GLU A 215 -11.49 5.19 18.80
C GLU A 215 -12.85 5.01 18.10
N HIS A 216 -13.72 6.02 18.13
CA HIS A 216 -15.00 5.97 17.42
C HIS A 216 -14.81 5.98 15.90
N SER A 217 -13.83 6.72 15.38
CA SER A 217 -13.49 6.71 13.94
C SER A 217 -13.06 5.31 13.47
N ILE A 218 -12.28 4.57 14.29
CA ILE A 218 -11.90 3.18 13.98
C ILE A 218 -13.14 2.28 13.93
N ALA A 219 -14.07 2.45 14.88
CA ALA A 219 -15.31 1.66 14.91
C ALA A 219 -16.17 1.90 13.65
N ILE A 220 -16.31 3.16 13.23
CA ILE A 220 -17.01 3.56 11.99
C ILE A 220 -16.32 2.94 10.76
N LYS A 221 -15.00 3.06 10.65
CA LYS A 221 -14.23 2.44 9.54
C LYS A 221 -14.44 0.94 9.48
N ALA A 222 -14.41 0.26 10.63
CA ALA A 222 -14.61 -1.18 10.68
C ALA A 222 -16.03 -1.56 10.19
N GLU A 223 -17.05 -0.75 10.49
CA GLU A 223 -18.39 -0.93 9.95
C GLU A 223 -18.45 -0.71 8.44
N MET A 224 -17.83 0.36 7.94
CA MET A 224 -17.74 0.65 6.50
C MET A 224 -17.08 -0.50 5.73
N VAL A 225 -15.98 -1.06 6.25
CA VAL A 225 -15.27 -2.20 5.64
C VAL A 225 -16.15 -3.45 5.57
N ARG A 226 -16.89 -3.76 6.65
CA ARG A 226 -17.83 -4.90 6.64
C ARG A 226 -18.96 -4.69 5.63
N ASN A 227 -19.49 -3.48 5.55
CA ASN A 227 -20.54 -3.13 4.59
C ASN A 227 -20.02 -3.15 3.16
N TRP A 228 -18.78 -2.70 2.92
CA TRP A 228 -18.13 -2.78 1.63
C TRP A 228 -17.95 -4.22 1.14
N THR A 229 -17.49 -5.14 2.00
CA THR A 229 -17.36 -6.56 1.62
C THR A 229 -18.71 -7.15 1.18
N LYS A 230 -19.80 -6.76 1.85
CA LYS A 230 -21.16 -7.15 1.46
C LYS A 230 -21.58 -6.51 0.14
N LEU A 231 -21.33 -5.21 -0.01
CA LEU A 231 -21.64 -4.44 -1.22
C LEU A 231 -20.92 -5.01 -2.44
N VAL A 232 -19.61 -5.26 -2.34
CA VAL A 232 -18.83 -5.91 -3.41
C VAL A 232 -19.42 -7.28 -3.76
N SER A 233 -19.80 -8.09 -2.76
CA SER A 233 -20.40 -9.39 -3.02
C SER A 233 -21.74 -9.26 -3.76
N GLN A 234 -22.61 -8.35 -3.32
CA GLN A 234 -23.89 -8.06 -3.98
C GLN A 234 -23.67 -7.56 -5.41
N PHE A 235 -22.80 -6.57 -5.57
CA PHE A 235 -22.44 -5.98 -6.85
C PHE A 235 -21.93 -7.03 -7.84
N LEU A 236 -21.05 -7.94 -7.41
CA LEU A 236 -20.58 -9.04 -8.26
C LEU A 236 -21.72 -9.99 -8.68
N HIS A 237 -22.71 -10.22 -7.82
CA HIS A 237 -23.88 -11.07 -8.10
C HIS A 237 -24.98 -10.42 -8.96
N GLU A 238 -25.03 -9.08 -9.07
CA GLU A 238 -25.99 -8.40 -9.94
C GLU A 238 -25.87 -8.90 -11.38
N LYS A 239 -26.96 -9.27 -12.04
CA LYS A 239 -26.89 -9.76 -13.42
C LYS A 239 -26.85 -8.57 -14.37
N ALA A 240 -25.79 -8.48 -15.17
CA ALA A 240 -25.81 -7.68 -16.40
C ALA A 240 -26.34 -8.54 -17.55
N GLU A 241 -27.26 -8.00 -18.34
CA GLU A 241 -27.76 -8.68 -19.54
C GLU A 241 -26.71 -8.58 -20.66
N ILE A 242 -25.76 -9.52 -20.66
CA ILE A 242 -24.77 -9.65 -21.72
C ILE A 242 -25.27 -10.69 -22.73
N PRO A 243 -25.33 -10.36 -24.05
CA PRO A 243 -25.72 -11.32 -25.07
C PRO A 243 -24.82 -12.55 -25.08
N ILE A 244 -25.42 -13.73 -25.26
CA ILE A 244 -24.64 -14.96 -25.44
C ILE A 244 -23.91 -14.89 -26.77
N SER A 245 -22.59 -15.00 -26.72
CA SER A 245 -21.73 -14.96 -27.90
C SER A 245 -21.18 -16.33 -28.29
N LYS A 246 -20.83 -16.47 -29.57
CA LYS A 246 -20.06 -17.61 -30.11
C LYS A 246 -18.55 -17.32 -30.15
N ASN A 247 -18.15 -16.10 -29.82
CA ASN A 247 -16.74 -15.71 -29.78
C ASN A 247 -16.00 -16.44 -28.67
N LYS A 248 -14.66 -16.48 -28.77
CA LYS A 248 -13.79 -17.12 -27.78
C LYS A 248 -13.23 -16.14 -26.73
N LEU A 249 -13.22 -14.85 -27.05
CA LEU A 249 -12.59 -13.81 -26.24
C LEU A 249 -13.55 -12.65 -25.98
N THR A 250 -13.54 -12.14 -24.74
CA THR A 250 -14.17 -10.88 -24.35
C THR A 250 -13.12 -9.88 -23.90
N ALA A 251 -13.13 -8.67 -24.45
CA ALA A 251 -12.39 -7.53 -23.94
C ALA A 251 -13.21 -6.81 -22.87
N VAL A 252 -12.64 -6.67 -21.68
CA VAL A 252 -13.26 -6.01 -20.51
C VAL A 252 -12.54 -4.71 -20.23
N ILE A 253 -13.27 -3.60 -20.32
CA ILE A 253 -12.73 -2.23 -20.26
C ILE A 253 -13.41 -1.47 -19.11
N PRO A 254 -12.91 -1.56 -17.87
CA PRO A 254 -13.34 -0.69 -16.79
C PRO A 254 -12.76 0.71 -16.96
N PHE A 255 -13.51 1.73 -16.54
CA PHE A 255 -13.04 3.12 -16.64
C PHE A 255 -13.68 4.04 -15.60
N TYR A 256 -12.97 5.12 -15.26
CA TYR A 256 -13.47 6.23 -14.44
C TYR A 256 -12.87 7.53 -14.98
N ASN A 257 -13.70 8.45 -15.45
CA ASN A 257 -13.32 9.75 -16.01
C ASN A 257 -12.20 9.66 -17.06
N GLU A 258 -12.40 8.80 -18.06
CA GLU A 258 -11.42 8.52 -19.13
C GLU A 258 -11.67 9.35 -20.41
N GLY A 259 -12.69 10.22 -20.39
CA GLY A 259 -13.12 11.03 -21.53
C GLY A 259 -13.21 10.26 -22.87
N ILE A 260 -12.76 10.92 -23.94
CA ILE A 260 -12.81 10.36 -25.30
C ILE A 260 -11.96 9.08 -25.50
N GLU A 261 -11.06 8.77 -24.56
CA GLU A 261 -10.15 7.63 -24.71
C GLU A 261 -10.90 6.29 -24.70
N VAL A 262 -12.04 6.21 -23.99
CA VAL A 262 -12.92 5.03 -23.98
C VAL A 262 -13.37 4.68 -25.40
N GLY A 263 -13.94 5.66 -26.11
CA GLY A 263 -14.39 5.50 -27.49
C GLY A 263 -13.23 5.18 -28.45
N ASN A 264 -12.08 5.84 -28.29
CA ASN A 264 -10.92 5.57 -29.14
C ASN A 264 -10.33 4.16 -28.93
N THR A 265 -10.36 3.64 -27.71
CA THR A 265 -9.93 2.25 -27.41
C THR A 265 -10.87 1.26 -28.09
N VAL A 266 -12.19 1.42 -27.92
CA VAL A 266 -13.21 0.58 -28.57
C VAL A 266 -13.09 0.64 -30.09
N LYS A 267 -12.90 1.85 -30.66
CA LYS A 267 -12.67 2.04 -32.08
C LYS A 267 -11.46 1.24 -32.57
N SER A 268 -10.33 1.30 -31.87
CA SER A 268 -9.12 0.55 -32.26
C SER A 268 -9.34 -0.97 -32.24
N ILE A 269 -10.13 -1.48 -31.29
CA ILE A 269 -10.53 -2.90 -31.23
C ILE A 269 -11.39 -3.25 -32.44
N ARG A 270 -12.37 -2.41 -32.79
CA ARG A 270 -13.28 -2.69 -33.91
C ARG A 270 -12.58 -2.60 -35.26
N GLU A 271 -11.66 -1.65 -35.44
CA GLU A 271 -10.85 -1.54 -36.67
C GLU A 271 -9.91 -2.73 -36.87
N THR A 272 -9.45 -3.36 -35.79
CA THR A 272 -8.48 -4.46 -35.86
C THR A 272 -9.09 -5.85 -35.80
N ALA A 273 -10.17 -6.05 -35.05
CA ALA A 273 -10.77 -7.36 -34.80
C ALA A 273 -12.23 -7.47 -35.27
N GLY A 274 -12.87 -6.37 -35.67
CA GLY A 274 -14.30 -6.35 -35.97
C GLY A 274 -15.13 -6.92 -34.82
N ASN A 275 -16.05 -7.84 -35.14
CA ASN A 275 -16.93 -8.52 -34.18
C ASN A 275 -16.42 -9.90 -33.75
N SER A 276 -15.15 -10.24 -34.00
CA SER A 276 -14.55 -11.52 -33.55
C SER A 276 -14.25 -11.57 -32.05
N VAL A 277 -14.42 -10.44 -31.35
CA VAL A 277 -14.23 -10.27 -29.91
C VAL A 277 -15.42 -9.52 -29.33
N ASP A 278 -15.94 -10.02 -28.22
CA ASP A 278 -16.98 -9.31 -27.45
C ASP A 278 -16.32 -8.17 -26.68
N VAL A 279 -17.04 -7.07 -26.45
CA VAL A 279 -16.52 -5.94 -25.67
C VAL A 279 -17.53 -5.59 -24.60
N ILE A 280 -17.07 -5.62 -23.35
CA ILE A 280 -17.80 -5.14 -22.17
C ILE A 280 -17.07 -3.89 -21.69
N VAL A 281 -17.78 -2.77 -21.64
CA VAL A 281 -17.27 -1.51 -21.09
C VAL A 281 -18.00 -1.24 -19.78
N ILE A 282 -17.26 -0.93 -18.72
CA ILE A 282 -17.79 -0.76 -17.36
C ILE A 282 -17.44 0.64 -16.87
N ASN A 283 -18.44 1.51 -16.81
CA ASN A 283 -18.32 2.84 -16.23
C ASN A 283 -18.37 2.75 -14.71
N ASP A 284 -17.24 2.98 -14.04
CA ASP A 284 -17.13 3.00 -12.60
C ASP A 284 -17.60 4.34 -12.00
N HIS A 285 -18.83 4.71 -12.34
CA HIS A 285 -19.50 5.92 -11.85
C HIS A 285 -18.73 7.22 -12.17
N SER A 286 -18.44 7.45 -13.45
CA SER A 286 -17.80 8.68 -13.93
C SER A 286 -18.67 9.92 -13.67
N ASP A 287 -18.05 11.00 -13.21
CA ASP A 287 -18.68 12.27 -12.81
C ASP A 287 -18.13 13.48 -13.58
N ASP A 288 -17.51 13.24 -14.75
CA ASP A 288 -16.96 14.27 -15.64
C ASP A 288 -17.97 14.87 -16.64
N GLY A 289 -19.25 14.48 -16.55
CA GLY A 289 -20.35 15.03 -17.32
C GLY A 289 -20.46 14.52 -18.77
N ILE A 290 -19.71 13.48 -19.13
CA ILE A 290 -19.73 12.88 -20.47
C ILE A 290 -20.77 11.76 -20.55
N ASP A 291 -21.61 11.78 -21.59
CA ASP A 291 -22.49 10.65 -21.92
C ASP A 291 -21.70 9.56 -22.66
N TYR A 292 -21.13 8.64 -21.88
CA TYR A 292 -20.37 7.51 -22.41
C TYR A 292 -21.25 6.49 -23.13
N GLN A 293 -22.52 6.37 -22.76
CA GLN A 293 -23.43 5.43 -23.43
C GLN A 293 -23.72 5.91 -24.84
N GLU A 294 -24.00 7.21 -25.02
CA GLU A 294 -24.13 7.83 -26.35
C GLU A 294 -22.83 7.72 -27.16
N MET A 295 -21.68 7.99 -26.53
CA MET A 295 -20.36 7.86 -27.19
C MET A 295 -20.13 6.47 -27.79
N LEU A 296 -20.62 5.43 -27.10
CA LEU A 296 -20.41 4.03 -27.44
C LEU A 296 -21.55 3.43 -28.25
N ASP A 297 -22.60 4.20 -28.56
CA ASP A 297 -23.70 3.73 -29.37
C ASP A 297 -23.23 3.34 -30.78
N GLY A 298 -23.78 2.25 -31.31
CA GLY A 298 -23.39 1.69 -32.61
C GLY A 298 -22.03 0.96 -32.67
N TRP A 299 -21.22 0.96 -31.61
CA TRP A 299 -19.92 0.26 -31.58
C TRP A 299 -19.99 -1.24 -31.25
N ASN A 300 -21.21 -1.78 -31.11
CA ASN A 300 -21.47 -3.18 -30.74
C ASN A 300 -20.77 -3.57 -29.43
N VAL A 301 -21.00 -2.82 -28.35
CA VAL A 301 -20.45 -3.10 -27.02
C VAL A 301 -21.58 -3.37 -26.03
N SER A 302 -21.29 -4.14 -24.99
CA SER A 302 -22.15 -4.19 -23.79
C SER A 302 -21.70 -3.13 -22.81
N TYR A 303 -22.57 -2.18 -22.50
CA TYR A 303 -22.28 -1.08 -21.57
C TYR A 303 -22.88 -1.38 -20.20
N ILE A 304 -22.06 -1.27 -19.15
CA ILE A 304 -22.47 -1.40 -17.75
C ILE A 304 -22.12 -0.08 -17.05
N GLU A 305 -23.09 0.51 -16.36
CA GLU A 305 -22.89 1.69 -15.52
C GLU A 305 -23.09 1.34 -14.05
N ASN A 306 -22.08 1.64 -13.23
CA ASN A 306 -22.15 1.42 -11.81
C ASN A 306 -22.91 2.56 -11.11
N SER A 307 -23.71 2.21 -10.11
CA SER A 307 -24.41 3.18 -9.27
C SER A 307 -23.48 3.91 -8.28
N HIS A 308 -22.30 3.35 -8.01
CA HIS A 308 -21.30 3.90 -7.09
C HIS A 308 -19.90 3.55 -7.59
N ARG A 309 -18.89 4.31 -7.16
CA ARG A 309 -17.48 3.96 -7.40
C ARG A 309 -17.09 2.69 -6.63
N MET A 310 -16.78 1.63 -7.38
CA MET A 310 -16.36 0.33 -6.86
C MET A 310 -14.83 0.15 -6.90
N GLY A 311 -14.14 0.93 -7.72
CA GLY A 311 -12.71 0.81 -7.98
C GLY A 311 -12.39 -0.19 -9.10
N PRO A 312 -11.20 -0.06 -9.70
CA PRO A 312 -10.81 -0.81 -10.89
C PRO A 312 -10.77 -2.33 -10.66
N ALA A 313 -10.25 -2.79 -9.52
CA ALA A 313 -10.17 -4.22 -9.22
C ALA A 313 -11.55 -4.90 -9.21
N VAL A 314 -12.56 -4.27 -8.58
CA VAL A 314 -13.92 -4.80 -8.49
C VAL A 314 -14.61 -4.74 -9.86
N CYS A 315 -14.41 -3.66 -10.63
CA CYS A 315 -14.93 -3.56 -11.99
C CYS A 315 -14.35 -4.60 -12.95
N LYS A 316 -13.03 -4.86 -12.87
CA LYS A 316 -12.37 -5.93 -13.63
C LYS A 316 -12.98 -7.29 -13.31
N GLU A 317 -13.15 -7.59 -12.02
CA GLU A 317 -13.75 -8.84 -11.56
C GLU A 317 -15.21 -8.99 -12.06
N LYS A 318 -16.01 -7.92 -11.97
CA LYS A 318 -17.37 -7.88 -12.50
C LYS A 318 -17.42 -8.22 -13.97
N GLY A 319 -16.55 -7.60 -14.78
CA GLY A 319 -16.47 -7.86 -16.20
C GLY A 319 -16.11 -9.30 -16.51
N VAL A 320 -15.12 -9.88 -15.81
CA VAL A 320 -14.76 -11.31 -15.97
C VAL A 320 -15.94 -12.23 -15.65
N GLN A 321 -16.71 -11.93 -14.60
CA GLN A 321 -17.90 -12.71 -14.25
C GLN A 321 -19.00 -12.62 -15.32
N CYS A 322 -19.15 -11.46 -15.94
CA CYS A 322 -20.11 -11.17 -17.00
C CYS A 322 -19.72 -11.78 -18.36
N CYS A 323 -18.43 -12.07 -18.61
CA CYS A 323 -17.98 -12.73 -19.83
C CYS A 323 -18.72 -14.05 -20.10
N THR A 324 -19.30 -14.21 -21.28
CA THR A 324 -19.88 -15.49 -21.74
C THR A 324 -18.87 -16.38 -22.45
N THR A 325 -17.72 -15.81 -22.82
CA THR A 325 -16.63 -16.49 -23.53
C THR A 325 -15.70 -17.26 -22.57
N PRO A 326 -14.99 -18.29 -23.05
CA PRO A 326 -14.04 -19.04 -22.21
C PRO A 326 -12.81 -18.22 -21.79
N PHE A 327 -12.40 -17.25 -22.61
CA PHE A 327 -11.25 -16.38 -22.36
C PHE A 327 -11.68 -14.92 -22.26
N PHE A 328 -10.90 -14.12 -21.56
CA PHE A 328 -11.07 -12.67 -21.50
C PHE A 328 -9.72 -11.96 -21.58
N ILE A 329 -9.74 -10.68 -21.91
CA ILE A 329 -8.63 -9.75 -21.81
C ILE A 329 -9.09 -8.50 -21.05
N LEU A 330 -8.37 -8.15 -19.98
CA LEU A 330 -8.60 -6.94 -19.20
C LEU A 330 -7.76 -5.81 -19.81
N LEU A 331 -8.41 -4.68 -20.05
CA LEU A 331 -7.85 -3.54 -20.75
C LEU A 331 -8.17 -2.25 -20.00
N ASP A 332 -7.18 -1.38 -19.82
CA ASP A 332 -7.49 -0.03 -19.39
C ASP A 332 -8.11 0.77 -20.55
N ALA A 333 -8.88 1.82 -20.23
CA ALA A 333 -9.70 2.51 -21.22
C ALA A 333 -8.91 3.40 -22.20
N HIS A 334 -7.59 3.49 -22.07
CA HIS A 334 -6.69 4.30 -22.88
C HIS A 334 -5.61 3.44 -23.58
N MET A 335 -6.01 2.25 -24.03
CA MET A 335 -5.19 1.30 -24.77
C MET A 335 -5.43 1.38 -26.29
N ARG A 336 -4.47 0.92 -27.11
CA ARG A 336 -4.57 0.94 -28.59
C ARG A 336 -4.12 -0.36 -29.24
N PHE A 337 -4.98 -0.95 -30.06
CA PHE A 337 -4.63 -2.09 -30.92
C PHE A 337 -4.24 -1.64 -32.32
N TYR A 338 -3.30 -2.37 -32.94
CA TYR A 338 -2.75 -2.04 -34.26
C TYR A 338 -2.75 -3.21 -35.24
N GLN A 339 -2.70 -4.44 -34.73
CA GLN A 339 -2.58 -5.66 -35.52
C GLN A 339 -3.96 -6.29 -35.69
N THR A 340 -4.18 -7.12 -36.72
CA THR A 340 -5.49 -7.75 -36.96
C THR A 340 -5.59 -9.20 -36.46
N ASP A 341 -4.47 -9.81 -36.10
CA ASP A 341 -4.34 -11.23 -35.71
C ASP A 341 -4.27 -11.44 -34.18
N TRP A 342 -4.35 -10.38 -33.37
CA TRP A 342 -4.17 -10.45 -31.92
C TRP A 342 -5.18 -11.35 -31.22
N VAL A 343 -6.46 -11.34 -31.63
CA VAL A 343 -7.50 -12.20 -31.03
C VAL A 343 -7.14 -13.67 -31.20
N GLN A 344 -6.69 -14.05 -32.40
CA GLN A 344 -6.26 -15.42 -32.71
C GLN A 344 -5.04 -15.79 -31.87
N LEU A 345 -4.01 -14.95 -31.84
CA LEU A 345 -2.76 -15.22 -31.11
C LEU A 345 -2.99 -15.40 -29.60
N ILE A 346 -3.87 -14.60 -28.99
CA ILE A 346 -4.19 -14.72 -27.56
C ILE A 346 -5.01 -15.98 -27.29
N THR A 347 -6.02 -16.26 -28.10
CA THR A 347 -6.90 -17.42 -27.89
C THR A 347 -6.17 -18.74 -28.11
N GLU A 348 -5.32 -18.86 -29.14
CA GLU A 348 -4.48 -20.04 -29.38
C GLU A 348 -3.52 -20.30 -28.22
N GLU A 349 -2.92 -19.25 -27.63
CA GLU A 349 -2.02 -19.37 -26.49
C GLU A 349 -2.77 -19.87 -25.23
N LEU A 350 -3.95 -19.32 -24.94
CA LEU A 350 -4.76 -19.73 -23.80
C LEU A 350 -5.40 -21.11 -23.98
N GLU A 351 -5.65 -21.54 -25.22
CA GLU A 351 -6.07 -22.92 -25.53
C GLU A 351 -4.91 -23.91 -25.36
N HIS A 352 -3.69 -23.51 -25.73
CA HIS A 352 -2.50 -24.32 -25.54
C HIS A 352 -2.18 -24.52 -24.05
N ASN A 353 -2.30 -23.47 -23.25
CA ASN A 353 -2.17 -23.54 -21.80
C ASN A 353 -3.20 -22.63 -21.13
N GLY A 354 -4.22 -23.22 -20.52
CA GLY A 354 -5.28 -22.48 -19.82
C GLY A 354 -4.95 -22.04 -18.39
N ARG A 355 -3.82 -22.51 -17.83
CA ARG A 355 -3.37 -22.24 -16.44
C ARG A 355 -2.28 -21.16 -16.39
N GLN A 356 -2.53 -20.04 -17.05
CA GLN A 356 -1.61 -18.93 -17.10
C GLN A 356 -2.35 -17.59 -17.14
N ILE A 357 -1.62 -16.54 -16.77
CA ILE A 357 -2.01 -15.15 -17.03
C ILE A 357 -1.07 -14.62 -18.11
N THR A 358 -1.62 -14.23 -19.24
CA THR A 358 -0.84 -13.69 -20.36
C THR A 358 -0.90 -12.17 -20.36
N CYS A 359 0.10 -11.50 -20.92
CA CYS A 359 0.11 -10.08 -21.20
C CYS A 359 0.72 -9.82 -22.59
N CYS A 360 0.49 -8.63 -23.13
CA CYS A 360 0.99 -8.26 -24.46
C CYS A 360 2.22 -7.36 -24.38
N GLN A 361 2.98 -7.30 -25.47
CA GLN A 361 4.02 -6.29 -25.63
C GLN A 361 3.38 -4.91 -25.54
N THR A 362 3.90 -4.04 -24.66
CA THR A 362 3.35 -2.69 -24.54
C THR A 362 4.26 -1.69 -25.24
N LYS A 363 3.63 -0.74 -25.94
CA LYS A 363 4.25 0.41 -26.58
C LYS A 363 3.82 1.69 -25.85
N PRO A 364 4.74 2.44 -25.23
CA PRO A 364 4.38 3.64 -24.49
C PRO A 364 3.97 4.77 -25.44
N LEU A 365 2.82 5.37 -25.16
CA LEU A 365 2.27 6.52 -25.87
C LEU A 365 2.15 7.69 -24.90
N THR A 366 2.32 8.91 -25.42
CA THR A 366 2.09 10.15 -24.68
C THR A 366 1.13 11.04 -25.45
N LYS A 367 0.38 11.88 -24.74
CA LYS A 367 -0.55 12.82 -25.35
C LYS A 367 0.01 14.22 -25.24
N ILE A 368 0.41 14.80 -26.37
CA ILE A 368 0.95 16.17 -26.45
C ILE A 368 -0.07 16.98 -27.27
N ASP A 369 -0.62 18.05 -26.68
CA ASP A 369 -1.65 18.90 -27.30
C ASP A 369 -2.86 18.11 -27.84
N GLY A 370 -3.27 17.06 -27.11
CA GLY A 370 -4.36 16.20 -27.51
C GLY A 370 -4.01 15.12 -28.55
N ILE A 371 -2.81 15.16 -29.11
CA ILE A 371 -2.34 14.21 -30.13
C ILE A 371 -1.55 13.09 -29.47
N VAL A 372 -1.96 11.85 -29.75
CA VAL A 372 -1.25 10.65 -29.30
C VAL A 372 0.02 10.48 -30.14
N GLN A 373 1.16 10.48 -29.46
CA GLN A 373 2.47 10.28 -30.06
C GLN A 373 3.17 9.09 -29.40
N GLU A 374 4.01 8.40 -30.16
CA GLU A 374 4.85 7.35 -29.63
C GLU A 374 6.03 7.95 -28.86
N LYS A 375 6.33 7.36 -27.69
CA LYS A 375 7.51 7.71 -26.92
C LYS A 375 8.64 6.76 -27.27
N GLU A 376 9.47 7.14 -28.24
CA GLU A 376 10.70 6.42 -28.60
C GLU A 376 11.90 6.85 -27.73
N PRO A 377 12.89 5.97 -27.44
CA PRO A 377 12.91 4.53 -27.69
C PRO A 377 12.66 3.72 -26.41
N TYR A 378 11.62 2.87 -26.38
CA TYR A 378 11.45 1.85 -25.33
C TYR A 378 10.65 0.64 -25.83
N SER A 379 11.27 -0.54 -25.80
CA SER A 379 10.60 -1.83 -25.91
C SER A 379 10.60 -2.53 -24.55
N THR A 380 9.45 -3.05 -24.12
CA THR A 380 9.25 -3.58 -22.75
C THR A 380 9.07 -5.09 -22.78
N TYR A 381 10.01 -5.84 -22.22
CA TYR A 381 10.13 -7.28 -22.36
C TYR A 381 9.56 -8.03 -21.14
N GLY A 382 8.36 -7.65 -20.69
CA GLY A 382 7.71 -8.19 -19.49
C GLY A 382 7.81 -7.26 -18.27
N ALA A 383 7.35 -7.73 -17.13
CA ALA A 383 7.50 -7.05 -15.85
C ALA A 383 7.99 -8.03 -14.77
N PHE A 384 8.45 -7.48 -13.65
CA PHE A 384 8.86 -8.23 -12.48
C PHE A 384 8.36 -7.58 -11.20
N VAL A 385 8.49 -8.26 -10.07
CA VAL A 385 8.02 -7.78 -8.77
C VAL A 385 9.22 -7.46 -7.92
N TYR A 386 9.58 -6.19 -7.72
CA TYR A 386 10.80 -5.88 -6.97
C TYR A 386 10.71 -6.39 -5.51
N MET A 387 11.70 -7.17 -5.06
CA MET A 387 11.72 -7.80 -3.73
C MET A 387 12.97 -7.45 -2.89
N GLY A 388 13.56 -6.27 -3.08
CA GLY A 388 14.67 -5.76 -2.24
C GLY A 388 14.17 -4.93 -1.05
N ILE A 389 14.85 -4.98 0.10
CA ILE A 389 14.37 -4.42 1.39
C ILE A 389 13.99 -2.92 1.38
N LYS A 390 14.54 -2.10 0.48
CA LYS A 390 14.17 -0.68 0.31
C LYS A 390 12.91 -0.45 -0.53
N GLN A 391 12.51 -1.43 -1.32
CA GLN A 391 11.33 -1.41 -2.17
C GLN A 391 10.63 -2.78 -2.05
N TYR A 392 10.55 -3.34 -0.84
CA TYR A 392 10.00 -4.67 -0.55
C TYR A 392 8.48 -4.66 -0.67
N MET A 393 7.98 -4.12 -1.79
CA MET A 393 6.61 -3.98 -2.16
C MET A 393 6.38 -4.83 -3.41
N PRO A 394 5.28 -5.58 -3.48
CA PRO A 394 4.85 -6.25 -4.69
C PRO A 394 4.33 -5.21 -5.69
N ILE A 395 5.21 -4.35 -6.21
CA ILE A 395 4.93 -3.42 -7.29
C ILE A 395 5.51 -4.02 -8.57
N SER A 396 4.72 -3.99 -9.64
CA SER A 396 5.17 -4.37 -10.97
C SER A 396 6.16 -3.33 -11.50
N VAL A 397 7.39 -3.76 -11.78
CA VAL A 397 8.42 -2.93 -12.42
C VAL A 397 8.59 -3.39 -13.86
N TRP A 398 8.60 -2.43 -14.78
CA TRP A 398 8.72 -2.67 -16.21
C TRP A 398 10.13 -3.15 -16.54
N ASN A 399 10.24 -4.21 -17.34
CA ASN A 399 11.52 -4.66 -17.85
C ASN A 399 11.78 -4.02 -19.22
N SER A 400 12.71 -3.07 -19.29
CA SER A 400 13.12 -2.42 -20.55
C SER A 400 14.34 -3.08 -21.21
N ASN A 401 14.84 -4.22 -20.69
CA ASN A 401 16.05 -4.84 -21.20
C ASN A 401 15.79 -5.91 -22.28
N PRO A 402 16.20 -5.70 -23.54
CA PRO A 402 16.05 -6.69 -24.61
C PRO A 402 16.86 -7.97 -24.39
N LYS A 403 17.94 -7.92 -23.59
CA LYS A 403 18.79 -9.08 -23.26
C LYS A 403 18.17 -9.98 -22.22
N VAL A 404 17.32 -9.43 -21.36
CA VAL A 404 16.41 -10.21 -20.52
C VAL A 404 15.24 -10.59 -21.43
N LYS A 405 15.50 -11.44 -22.41
CA LYS A 405 14.43 -12.22 -23.05
C LYS A 405 13.82 -13.01 -21.91
N ALA A 406 12.67 -12.53 -21.45
CA ALA A 406 11.93 -13.05 -20.32
C ALA A 406 11.99 -14.59 -20.35
N LEU A 407 12.28 -15.18 -19.18
CA LEU A 407 12.33 -16.61 -18.84
C LEU A 407 11.87 -17.57 -19.97
N GLN A 408 12.61 -18.67 -20.23
CA GLN A 408 12.36 -19.66 -21.31
C GLN A 408 10.89 -19.72 -21.79
N ASP A 409 10.68 -19.66 -23.11
CA ASP A 409 9.36 -19.63 -23.77
C ASP A 409 8.51 -18.37 -23.54
N GLY A 410 9.13 -17.24 -23.18
CA GLY A 410 8.45 -15.95 -23.06
C GLY A 410 7.69 -15.77 -21.74
N HIS A 411 8.01 -16.57 -20.73
CA HIS A 411 7.46 -16.39 -19.39
C HIS A 411 7.93 -15.06 -18.80
N THR A 412 7.06 -14.42 -18.04
CA THR A 412 7.36 -13.20 -17.31
C THR A 412 6.98 -13.40 -15.85
N LEU A 413 7.64 -12.71 -14.93
CA LEU A 413 7.33 -12.88 -13.52
C LEU A 413 6.03 -12.15 -13.15
N CYS A 414 5.87 -10.96 -13.69
CA CYS A 414 4.71 -10.12 -13.47
C CYS A 414 4.11 -9.76 -14.82
N VAL A 415 2.78 -9.80 -14.93
CA VAL A 415 2.12 -9.27 -16.12
C VAL A 415 2.42 -7.79 -16.28
N LEU A 416 2.68 -7.38 -17.53
CA LEU A 416 2.75 -5.97 -17.89
C LEU A 416 1.35 -5.37 -17.80
N GLY A 417 1.27 -4.17 -17.21
CA GLY A 417 0.01 -3.52 -16.87
C GLY A 417 -0.96 -3.36 -18.05
N ALA A 418 -2.22 -3.04 -17.71
CA ALA A 418 -3.28 -2.61 -18.62
C ALA A 418 -3.66 -3.54 -19.80
N THR A 419 -3.01 -4.70 -19.98
CA THR A 419 -3.39 -5.72 -20.98
C THR A 419 -3.01 -7.11 -20.51
N TYR A 420 -3.92 -7.78 -19.82
CA TYR A 420 -3.72 -9.18 -19.40
C TYR A 420 -4.94 -10.06 -19.70
N ALA A 421 -4.66 -11.26 -20.20
CA ALA A 421 -5.67 -12.21 -20.64
C ALA A 421 -5.51 -13.56 -19.93
N SER A 422 -6.63 -14.22 -19.65
CA SER A 422 -6.65 -15.56 -19.03
C SER A 422 -7.93 -16.32 -19.39
N SER A 423 -7.96 -17.59 -18.99
CA SER A 423 -9.20 -18.37 -18.99
C SER A 423 -10.06 -17.99 -17.79
N LYS A 424 -11.38 -17.91 -18.00
CA LYS A 424 -12.34 -17.64 -16.93
C LYS A 424 -12.27 -18.70 -15.82
N THR A 425 -12.07 -19.96 -16.22
CA THR A 425 -11.91 -21.08 -15.29
C THR A 425 -10.71 -20.87 -14.37
N TYR A 426 -9.53 -20.58 -14.93
CA TYR A 426 -8.32 -20.40 -14.12
C TYR A 426 -8.38 -19.14 -13.25
N TRP A 427 -8.92 -18.04 -13.77
CA TRP A 427 -9.13 -16.82 -12.99
C TRP A 427 -9.97 -17.05 -11.72
N ASN A 428 -11.06 -17.81 -11.87
CA ASN A 428 -11.93 -18.19 -10.76
C ASN A 428 -11.23 -19.14 -9.78
N GLU A 429 -10.42 -20.09 -10.26
CA GLU A 429 -9.66 -21.01 -9.41
C GLU A 429 -8.69 -20.27 -8.48
N ILE A 430 -8.05 -19.19 -8.95
CA ILE A 430 -7.10 -18.39 -8.16
C ILE A 430 -7.72 -17.15 -7.48
N ASN A 431 -9.05 -17.06 -7.45
CA ASN A 431 -9.83 -15.98 -6.84
C ASN A 431 -9.47 -14.56 -7.32
N GLY A 432 -9.18 -14.38 -8.62
CA GLY A 432 -9.18 -13.07 -9.31
C GLY A 432 -8.56 -11.89 -8.56
N PHE A 433 -9.31 -10.81 -8.32
CA PHE A 433 -8.85 -9.66 -7.50
C PHE A 433 -9.48 -9.56 -6.12
N LYS A 434 -10.03 -10.67 -5.61
CA LYS A 434 -10.82 -10.69 -4.39
C LYS A 434 -10.02 -10.14 -3.19
N GLY A 435 -10.54 -9.07 -2.59
CA GLY A 435 -9.99 -8.42 -1.39
C GLY A 435 -9.29 -7.08 -1.63
N LEU A 436 -8.91 -6.75 -2.86
CA LEU A 436 -8.33 -5.43 -3.16
C LEU A 436 -9.36 -4.32 -2.97
N LEU A 437 -8.91 -3.17 -2.46
CA LEU A 437 -9.68 -1.95 -2.25
C LEU A 437 -9.17 -0.85 -3.18
N GLY A 438 -10.08 -0.15 -3.87
CA GLY A 438 -9.72 0.97 -4.74
C GLY A 438 -8.70 0.58 -5.81
N TYR A 439 -7.67 1.40 -5.98
CA TYR A 439 -6.62 1.27 -6.99
C TYR A 439 -5.33 0.68 -6.42
N GLY A 440 -4.67 -0.20 -7.18
CA GLY A 440 -3.27 -0.56 -7.00
C GLY A 440 -3.02 -2.01 -6.57
N CYS A 441 -1.84 -2.49 -6.99
CA CYS A 441 -1.27 -3.82 -6.76
C CYS A 441 -1.93 -4.99 -7.52
N GLU A 442 -2.81 -4.73 -8.48
CA GLU A 442 -3.49 -5.77 -9.27
C GLU A 442 -2.51 -6.72 -9.98
N GLU A 443 -1.56 -6.18 -10.74
CA GLU A 443 -0.63 -6.95 -11.57
C GLU A 443 0.22 -7.89 -10.70
N ALA A 444 0.79 -7.36 -9.62
CA ALA A 444 1.63 -8.16 -8.74
C ALA A 444 0.80 -9.20 -7.98
N PHE A 445 -0.42 -8.85 -7.55
CA PHE A 445 -1.27 -9.79 -6.83
C PHE A 445 -1.64 -10.99 -7.69
N ILE A 446 -2.14 -10.76 -8.90
CA ILE A 446 -2.54 -11.87 -9.78
C ILE A 446 -1.33 -12.69 -10.23
N SER A 447 -0.19 -12.04 -10.48
CA SER A 447 1.01 -12.72 -10.95
C SER A 447 1.59 -13.62 -9.87
N LEU A 448 1.72 -13.11 -8.64
CA LEU A 448 2.21 -13.90 -7.51
C LEU A 448 1.30 -15.10 -7.25
N LYS A 449 -0.03 -14.91 -7.31
CA LYS A 449 -0.98 -16.02 -7.16
C LYS A 449 -0.81 -17.08 -8.23
N ALA A 450 -0.68 -16.68 -9.49
CA ALA A 450 -0.50 -17.60 -10.60
C ALA A 450 0.77 -18.45 -10.46
N TRP A 451 1.89 -17.82 -10.08
CA TRP A 451 3.12 -18.55 -9.85
C TRP A 451 3.06 -19.43 -8.61
N MET A 452 2.60 -18.93 -7.48
CA MET A 452 2.61 -19.69 -6.22
C MET A 452 1.70 -20.93 -6.26
N GLU A 453 0.60 -20.88 -7.02
CA GLU A 453 -0.29 -22.03 -7.27
C GLU A 453 0.36 -23.08 -8.20
N GLY A 454 1.34 -22.69 -9.02
CA GLY A 454 2.05 -23.58 -9.95
C GLY A 454 1.70 -23.38 -11.43
N GLY A 455 0.87 -22.39 -11.75
CA GLY A 455 0.76 -21.81 -13.09
C GLY A 455 1.93 -20.89 -13.42
N MET A 456 1.69 -19.84 -14.22
CA MET A 456 2.73 -18.91 -14.68
C MET A 456 2.14 -17.63 -15.25
N CYS A 457 3.02 -16.65 -15.50
CA CYS A 457 2.69 -15.50 -16.34
C CYS A 457 3.52 -15.53 -17.64
N LYS A 458 2.94 -15.05 -18.75
CA LYS A 458 3.58 -15.11 -20.08
C LYS A 458 3.38 -13.82 -20.87
N LEU A 459 4.43 -13.40 -21.58
CA LEU A 459 4.41 -12.30 -22.54
C LEU A 459 4.17 -12.84 -23.95
N ILE A 460 3.05 -12.45 -24.57
CA ILE A 460 2.76 -12.70 -25.98
C ILE A 460 3.44 -11.59 -26.79
N SER A 461 4.74 -11.72 -27.02
CA SER A 461 5.57 -10.69 -27.68
C SER A 461 5.18 -10.40 -29.13
N LYS A 462 4.39 -11.28 -29.76
CA LYS A 462 3.85 -11.09 -31.12
C LYS A 462 2.70 -10.09 -31.17
N VAL A 463 2.06 -9.78 -30.04
CA VAL A 463 0.95 -8.82 -29.94
C VAL A 463 1.46 -7.56 -29.24
N THR A 464 1.41 -6.43 -29.93
CA THR A 464 1.78 -5.11 -29.42
C THR A 464 0.55 -4.25 -29.22
N VAL A 465 0.41 -3.70 -28.01
CA VAL A 465 -0.68 -2.80 -27.62
C VAL A 465 -0.08 -1.49 -27.12
N GLY A 466 -0.64 -0.37 -27.58
CA GLY A 466 -0.22 0.96 -27.15
C GLY A 466 -0.87 1.34 -25.81
N HIS A 467 -0.12 1.98 -24.91
CA HIS A 467 -0.60 2.44 -23.62
C HIS A 467 -0.34 3.94 -23.45
N ILE A 468 -1.40 4.73 -23.27
CA ILE A 468 -1.29 6.19 -23.13
C ILE A 468 -0.98 6.56 -21.68
N TYR A 469 0.22 7.06 -21.45
CA TYR A 469 0.61 7.60 -20.14
C TYR A 469 0.13 9.02 -19.96
N LYS A 470 -0.68 9.21 -18.91
CA LYS A 470 -1.16 10.53 -18.48
C LYS A 470 -0.09 11.23 -17.65
N GLU A 471 -0.05 12.56 -17.74
CA GLU A 471 0.80 13.39 -16.86
C GLU A 471 0.29 13.41 -15.42
N LYS A 472 -1.03 13.27 -15.23
CA LYS A 472 -1.70 13.20 -13.92
C LYS A 472 -2.62 11.99 -13.85
N SER A 473 -2.45 11.18 -12.81
CA SER A 473 -3.33 10.05 -12.49
C SER A 473 -4.67 10.53 -11.92
N THR A 474 -5.74 9.80 -12.20
CA THR A 474 -7.07 9.96 -11.58
C THR A 474 -7.12 9.39 -10.16
N TYR A 475 -6.13 8.58 -9.78
CA TYR A 475 -6.00 7.96 -8.46
C TYR A 475 -4.76 8.45 -7.71
N SER A 476 -4.84 8.53 -6.39
CA SER A 476 -3.66 8.74 -5.53
C SER A 476 -2.76 7.51 -5.54
N TYR A 477 -1.45 7.71 -5.72
CA TYR A 477 -0.47 6.62 -5.78
C TYR A 477 -0.09 6.06 -4.40
N ILE A 478 -0.35 6.80 -3.31
CA ILE A 478 -0.11 6.34 -1.94
C ILE A 478 -1.29 6.79 -1.08
N SER A 479 -2.12 5.83 -0.69
CA SER A 479 -3.30 6.05 0.16
C SER A 479 -3.45 4.90 1.17
N PRO A 480 -4.28 5.03 2.22
CA PRO A 480 -4.57 3.93 3.14
C PRO A 480 -5.09 2.67 2.43
N CYS A 481 -5.94 2.80 1.41
CA CYS A 481 -6.41 1.66 0.61
C CYS A 481 -5.27 1.00 -0.20
N TYR A 482 -4.38 1.80 -0.78
CA TYR A 482 -3.19 1.28 -1.47
C TYR A 482 -2.27 0.49 -0.52
N ILE A 483 -1.99 1.04 0.66
CA ILE A 483 -1.19 0.36 1.69
C ILE A 483 -1.91 -0.89 2.21
N HIS A 484 -3.24 -0.87 2.33
CA HIS A 484 -4.04 -2.05 2.63
C HIS A 484 -3.84 -3.15 1.57
N ASN A 485 -3.91 -2.82 0.28
CA ASN A 485 -3.72 -3.81 -0.79
C ASN A 485 -2.33 -4.44 -0.75
N PHE A 486 -1.31 -3.62 -0.50
CA PHE A 486 0.06 -4.11 -0.29
C PHE A 486 0.12 -5.10 0.88
N LEU A 487 -0.39 -4.71 2.05
CA LEU A 487 -0.36 -5.55 3.23
C LEU A 487 -1.22 -6.82 3.04
N LEU A 488 -2.37 -6.73 2.37
CA LEU A 488 -3.20 -7.88 2.03
C LEU A 488 -2.40 -8.94 1.26
N ILE A 489 -1.65 -8.53 0.25
CA ILE A 489 -0.78 -9.43 -0.53
C ILE A 489 0.26 -10.08 0.39
N ALA A 490 0.91 -9.29 1.24
CA ALA A 490 1.90 -9.82 2.18
C ALA A 490 1.28 -10.83 3.18
N TYR A 491 0.11 -10.55 3.73
CA TYR A 491 -0.57 -11.44 4.69
C TYR A 491 -1.04 -12.76 4.06
N LEU A 492 -1.50 -12.70 2.80
CA LEU A 492 -1.99 -13.88 2.08
C LEU A 492 -0.87 -14.73 1.50
N LEU A 493 0.17 -14.10 0.94
CA LEU A 493 1.14 -14.77 0.07
C LEU A 493 2.54 -14.90 0.68
N PHE A 494 2.92 -14.03 1.62
CA PHE A 494 4.30 -14.02 2.12
C PHE A 494 4.43 -14.85 3.40
N PRO A 495 5.54 -15.62 3.56
CA PRO A 495 5.88 -16.17 4.85
C PRO A 495 6.17 -15.05 5.84
N THR A 496 6.02 -15.31 7.13
CA THR A 496 6.11 -14.29 8.18
C THR A 496 7.38 -13.43 8.10
N SER A 497 8.54 -14.00 7.76
CA SER A 497 9.79 -13.23 7.62
C SER A 497 9.78 -12.21 6.47
N LEU A 498 9.04 -12.47 5.40
CA LEU A 498 8.87 -11.51 4.30
C LEU A 498 7.72 -10.54 4.57
N ARG A 499 6.67 -10.99 5.26
CA ARG A 499 5.59 -10.11 5.75
C ARG A 499 6.15 -9.03 6.68
N CYS A 500 7.03 -9.38 7.64
CA CYS A 500 7.64 -8.40 8.55
C CYS A 500 8.46 -7.33 7.81
N LYS A 501 9.10 -7.69 6.68
CA LYS A 501 9.79 -6.73 5.80
C LYS A 501 8.79 -5.83 5.08
N ALA A 502 7.72 -6.42 4.53
CA ALA A 502 6.67 -5.68 3.85
C ALA A 502 6.02 -4.65 4.78
N GLU A 503 5.72 -5.02 6.03
CA GLU A 503 5.21 -4.11 7.05
C GLU A 503 6.19 -2.98 7.38
N ALA A 504 7.48 -3.29 7.54
CA ALA A 504 8.50 -2.27 7.78
C ALA A 504 8.58 -1.25 6.63
N VAL A 505 8.49 -1.71 5.38
CA VAL A 505 8.45 -0.85 4.20
C VAL A 505 7.17 -0.03 4.14
N ALA A 506 6.00 -0.64 4.35
CA ALA A 506 4.71 0.05 4.38
C ALA A 506 4.71 1.20 5.40
N TYR A 507 5.19 0.90 6.61
CA TYR A 507 5.34 1.89 7.67
C TYR A 507 6.29 3.02 7.30
N SER A 508 7.46 2.72 6.73
CA SER A 508 8.42 3.75 6.33
C SER A 508 7.93 4.64 5.19
N LEU A 509 7.08 4.12 4.30
CA LEU A 509 6.55 4.87 3.17
C LEU A 509 5.46 5.83 3.61
N TYR A 510 4.54 5.37 4.46
CA TYR A 510 3.41 6.18 4.90
C TYR A 510 2.95 5.77 6.31
N PRO A 511 3.61 6.25 7.38
CA PRO A 511 3.34 5.80 8.75
C PRO A 511 1.87 5.95 9.17
N SER A 512 1.25 7.10 8.87
CA SER A 512 -0.16 7.32 9.21
C SER A 512 -1.10 6.48 8.35
N GLY A 513 -0.81 6.27 7.07
CA GLY A 513 -1.59 5.35 6.23
C GLY A 513 -1.42 3.89 6.60
N PHE A 514 -0.25 3.48 7.11
CA PHE A 514 -0.01 2.12 7.61
C PHE A 514 -0.92 1.78 8.78
N SER A 515 -1.03 2.67 9.78
CA SER A 515 -1.94 2.47 10.92
C SER A 515 -3.39 2.26 10.45
N HIS A 516 -3.85 3.13 9.54
CA HIS A 516 -5.19 2.99 8.95
C HIS A 516 -5.36 1.70 8.15
N ALA A 517 -4.39 1.34 7.31
CA ALA A 517 -4.44 0.10 6.54
C ALA A 517 -4.51 -1.15 7.44
N MET A 518 -3.79 -1.14 8.57
CA MET A 518 -3.87 -2.21 9.58
C MET A 518 -5.24 -2.26 10.25
N GLU A 519 -5.86 -1.12 10.57
CA GLU A 519 -7.24 -1.06 11.07
C GLU A 519 -8.23 -1.69 10.08
N LEU A 520 -8.11 -1.36 8.79
CA LEU A 520 -8.94 -1.94 7.72
C LEU A 520 -8.75 -3.46 7.61
N LEU A 521 -7.50 -3.95 7.67
CA LEU A 521 -7.21 -5.38 7.65
C LEU A 521 -7.77 -6.11 8.88
N HIS A 522 -7.59 -5.54 10.07
CA HIS A 522 -8.10 -6.11 11.32
C HIS A 522 -9.64 -6.18 11.33
N ALA A 523 -10.31 -5.18 10.77
CA ALA A 523 -11.78 -5.19 10.64
C ALA A 523 -12.31 -6.36 9.80
N ASN A 524 -11.47 -6.92 8.91
CA ASN A 524 -11.75 -8.07 8.04
C ASN A 524 -10.92 -9.32 8.41
N TYR A 525 -10.41 -9.43 9.64
CA TYR A 525 -9.47 -10.49 10.02
C TYR A 525 -10.01 -11.91 9.79
N ASP A 526 -11.28 -12.18 10.15
CA ASP A 526 -11.88 -13.51 9.95
C ASP A 526 -11.94 -13.88 8.46
N TRP A 527 -12.31 -12.92 7.61
CA TRP A 527 -12.31 -13.09 6.16
C TRP A 527 -10.88 -13.34 5.64
N LEU A 528 -9.90 -12.61 6.15
CA LEU A 528 -8.49 -12.77 5.80
C LEU A 528 -7.97 -14.17 6.15
N GLN A 529 -8.31 -14.69 7.33
CA GLN A 529 -7.93 -16.06 7.73
C GLN A 529 -8.57 -17.11 6.83
N GLN A 530 -9.86 -16.94 6.49
CA GLN A 530 -10.54 -17.83 5.54
C GLN A 530 -9.88 -17.81 4.16
N GLN A 531 -9.51 -16.63 3.64
CA GLN A 531 -8.80 -16.52 2.37
C GLN A 531 -7.41 -17.13 2.45
N LYS A 532 -6.67 -16.93 3.54
CA LYS A 532 -5.35 -17.54 3.74
C LYS A 532 -5.42 -19.06 3.75
N GLN A 533 -6.44 -19.65 4.39
CA GLN A 533 -6.65 -21.10 4.37
C GLN A 533 -7.02 -21.60 2.97
N ALA A 534 -7.97 -20.94 2.30
CA ALA A 534 -8.39 -21.30 0.95
C ALA A 534 -7.22 -21.22 -0.03
N PHE A 535 -6.47 -20.12 -0.01
CA PHE A 535 -5.31 -19.93 -0.88
C PHE A 535 -4.15 -20.84 -0.51
N GLY A 536 -3.91 -21.08 0.78
CA GLY A 536 -2.90 -22.03 1.26
C GLY A 536 -3.11 -23.45 0.71
N SER A 537 -4.36 -23.87 0.51
CA SER A 537 -4.68 -25.16 -0.11
C SER A 537 -4.38 -25.23 -1.62
N LEU A 538 -4.23 -24.06 -2.26
CA LEU A 538 -3.89 -23.92 -3.68
C LEU A 538 -2.37 -23.85 -3.91
N LEU A 539 -1.58 -23.51 -2.89
CA LEU A 539 -0.11 -23.43 -2.99
C LEU A 539 0.50 -24.81 -3.24
N LYS A 540 0.80 -25.14 -4.50
CA LYS A 540 1.16 -26.51 -4.91
C LYS A 540 2.59 -26.69 -5.41
N LYS A 541 3.33 -25.63 -5.76
CA LYS A 541 4.57 -25.82 -6.56
C LYS A 541 5.76 -24.92 -6.25
N TYR A 542 5.58 -23.59 -6.23
CA TYR A 542 6.71 -22.66 -6.10
C TYR A 542 6.61 -21.87 -4.79
N ASN A 543 7.74 -21.74 -4.08
CA ASN A 543 7.82 -20.97 -2.84
C ASN A 543 8.37 -19.56 -3.12
N MET A 544 8.34 -18.69 -2.10
CA MET A 544 8.87 -17.33 -2.22
C MET A 544 10.39 -17.28 -2.50
N GLU A 545 11.14 -18.35 -2.18
CA GLU A 545 12.56 -18.42 -2.52
C GLU A 545 12.74 -18.49 -4.04
N TYR A 546 11.96 -19.34 -4.73
CA TYR A 546 11.94 -19.40 -6.19
C TYR A 546 11.55 -18.04 -6.81
N LEU A 547 10.53 -17.37 -6.26
CA LEU A 547 10.11 -16.06 -6.76
C LEU A 547 11.16 -14.96 -6.54
N LYS A 548 11.88 -14.98 -5.41
CA LYS A 548 13.03 -14.10 -5.19
C LYS A 548 14.12 -14.39 -6.22
N GLN A 549 14.42 -15.66 -6.48
CA GLN A 549 15.47 -16.06 -7.42
C GLN A 549 15.20 -15.55 -8.84
N ILE A 550 14.01 -15.81 -9.40
CA ILE A 550 13.70 -15.38 -10.77
C ILE A 550 13.54 -13.86 -10.92
N ASN A 551 13.30 -13.13 -9.83
CA ASN A 551 13.33 -11.67 -9.80
C ASN A 551 14.73 -11.08 -10.07
N TYR A 552 15.79 -11.70 -9.55
CA TYR A 552 17.17 -11.21 -9.73
C TYR A 552 17.63 -11.29 -11.20
N VAL A 553 17.07 -12.19 -11.99
CA VAL A 553 17.38 -12.36 -13.42
C VAL A 553 16.98 -11.14 -14.24
N VAL A 554 15.97 -10.39 -13.80
CA VAL A 554 15.30 -9.36 -14.61
C VAL A 554 15.90 -7.96 -14.42
N HIS A 555 16.79 -7.74 -13.45
CA HIS A 555 17.35 -6.40 -13.16
C HIS A 555 18.38 -5.94 -14.23
N PRO A 556 18.04 -4.99 -15.12
CA PRO A 556 18.76 -4.74 -16.37
C PRO A 556 20.20 -4.22 -16.28
N GLU A 557 20.45 -3.32 -15.33
CA GLU A 557 21.72 -2.58 -15.25
C GLU A 557 22.82 -3.39 -14.55
N ALA A 558 22.45 -4.48 -13.86
CA ALA A 558 23.35 -5.24 -13.03
C ALA A 558 24.35 -6.06 -13.86
N TYR A 559 23.90 -6.80 -14.88
CA TYR A 559 24.72 -7.91 -15.38
C TYR A 559 26.03 -7.51 -16.07
N LYS A 560 25.99 -6.64 -17.09
CA LYS A 560 27.20 -6.26 -17.84
C LYS A 560 28.16 -5.42 -17.00
N ASP A 561 27.63 -4.51 -16.20
CA ASP A 561 28.42 -3.69 -15.28
C ASP A 561 29.08 -4.55 -14.18
N ILE A 562 28.36 -5.57 -13.67
CA ILE A 562 28.91 -6.50 -12.68
C ILE A 562 30.02 -7.37 -13.26
N GLU A 563 29.87 -7.94 -14.46
CA GLU A 563 30.93 -8.73 -15.10
C GLU A 563 32.23 -7.93 -15.25
N ASP A 564 32.13 -6.67 -15.68
CA ASP A 564 33.27 -5.76 -15.81
C ASP A 564 33.87 -5.40 -14.43
N ARG A 565 33.01 -5.10 -13.45
CA ARG A 565 33.42 -4.66 -12.10
C ARG A 565 33.98 -5.80 -11.24
N ILE A 566 33.59 -7.05 -11.48
CA ILE A 566 34.13 -8.22 -10.76
C ILE A 566 35.63 -8.38 -10.96
N GLN A 567 36.17 -7.88 -12.08
CA GLN A 567 37.61 -7.86 -12.34
C GLN A 567 38.39 -7.03 -11.31
N THR A 568 37.72 -6.18 -10.51
CA THR A 568 38.33 -5.41 -9.42
C THR A 568 38.51 -6.20 -8.12
N ILE A 569 37.86 -7.37 -7.97
CA ILE A 569 37.87 -8.14 -6.72
C ILE A 569 39.28 -8.64 -6.35
N PRO A 570 40.12 -9.17 -7.27
CA PRO A 570 41.48 -9.58 -6.93
C PRO A 570 42.32 -8.47 -6.28
N ASP A 571 42.17 -7.22 -6.73
CA ASP A 571 42.82 -6.05 -6.15
C ASP A 571 42.34 -5.79 -4.71
N ILE A 572 41.03 -5.94 -4.45
CA ILE A 572 40.43 -5.80 -3.12
C ILE A 572 40.94 -6.90 -2.18
N LEU A 573 41.02 -8.14 -2.66
CA LEU A 573 41.55 -9.26 -1.88
C LEU A 573 43.04 -9.07 -1.54
N SER A 574 43.84 -8.60 -2.51
CA SER A 574 45.25 -8.27 -2.26
C SER A 574 45.41 -7.14 -1.25
N PHE A 575 44.55 -6.12 -1.29
CA PHE A 575 44.51 -5.10 -0.25
C PHE A 575 44.17 -5.71 1.11
N CYS A 576 43.13 -6.55 1.21
CA CYS A 576 42.75 -7.19 2.47
C CYS A 576 43.88 -8.03 3.07
N ASP A 577 44.59 -8.80 2.24
CA ASP A 577 45.76 -9.60 2.67
C ASP A 577 46.92 -8.74 3.19
N SER A 578 47.06 -7.51 2.67
CA SER A 578 48.11 -6.58 3.12
C SER A 578 47.80 -5.90 4.45
N GLN A 579 46.54 -5.95 4.91
CA GLN A 579 46.13 -5.33 6.16
C GLN A 579 46.37 -6.27 7.33
N GLN A 580 47.21 -5.86 8.28
CA GLN A 580 47.39 -6.59 9.53
C GLN A 580 46.28 -6.20 10.53
N LEU A 581 45.24 -7.02 10.62
CA LEU A 581 44.19 -6.84 11.63
C LEU A 581 44.68 -7.23 13.03
N HIS A 582 44.42 -6.39 14.02
CA HIS A 582 44.70 -6.69 15.42
C HIS A 582 43.93 -7.94 15.88
N ASP A 583 44.50 -8.71 16.81
CA ASP A 583 43.94 -9.99 17.24
C ASP A 583 42.54 -9.89 17.86
N SER A 584 42.24 -8.78 18.51
CA SER A 584 40.91 -8.50 19.07
C SER A 584 39.85 -8.06 18.04
N ASN A 585 40.24 -7.78 16.80
CA ASN A 585 39.30 -7.31 15.78
C ASN A 585 38.61 -8.48 15.04
N ILE A 586 37.74 -9.20 15.74
CA ILE A 586 37.12 -10.45 15.28
C ILE A 586 35.73 -10.28 14.63
N GLY A 587 35.12 -9.10 14.71
CA GLY A 587 33.71 -8.88 14.36
C GLY A 587 33.35 -8.93 12.87
N LEU A 588 32.04 -8.87 12.58
CA LEU A 588 31.47 -8.97 11.23
C LEU A 588 31.54 -7.66 10.43
N ALA A 589 31.46 -6.48 11.06
CA ALA A 589 31.44 -5.22 10.33
C ALA A 589 32.84 -4.79 9.87
N HIS A 590 33.88 -4.95 10.71
CA HIS A 590 35.24 -4.44 10.45
C HIS A 590 36.37 -5.42 10.82
N GLY A 591 36.05 -6.69 11.07
CA GLY A 591 36.99 -7.65 11.66
C GLY A 591 37.21 -8.92 10.84
N LYS A 592 37.88 -9.89 11.47
CA LYS A 592 38.26 -11.18 10.86
C LYS A 592 37.04 -11.93 10.31
N MET A 593 35.88 -11.86 10.95
CA MET A 593 34.68 -12.54 10.44
C MET A 593 34.21 -11.96 9.09
N ALA A 594 34.35 -10.65 8.86
CA ALA A 594 34.03 -10.03 7.57
C ALA A 594 34.87 -10.63 6.43
N LEU A 595 36.17 -10.85 6.69
CA LEU A 595 37.10 -11.48 5.76
C LEU A 595 36.77 -12.97 5.54
N VAL A 596 36.38 -13.69 6.59
CA VAL A 596 35.91 -15.09 6.46
C VAL A 596 34.72 -15.16 5.50
N VAL A 597 33.72 -14.28 5.67
CA VAL A 597 32.56 -14.23 4.76
C VAL A 597 32.99 -13.92 3.33
N LEU A 598 33.80 -12.88 3.12
CA LEU A 598 34.31 -12.52 1.79
C LEU A 598 35.07 -13.67 1.12
N TYR A 599 36.02 -14.29 1.82
CA TYR A 599 36.85 -15.36 1.26
C TYR A 599 36.06 -16.63 0.94
N MET A 600 35.07 -16.98 1.77
CA MET A 600 34.21 -18.14 1.50
C MET A 600 33.26 -17.89 0.32
N ILE A 601 32.68 -16.70 0.23
CA ILE A 601 31.83 -16.33 -0.90
C ILE A 601 32.64 -16.23 -2.19
N TYR A 602 33.86 -15.67 -2.15
CA TYR A 602 34.75 -15.65 -3.30
C TYR A 602 35.21 -17.07 -3.71
N TYR A 603 35.55 -17.92 -2.75
CA TYR A 603 35.84 -19.33 -2.98
C TYR A 603 34.69 -20.02 -3.71
N ARG A 604 33.44 -19.73 -3.35
CA ARG A 604 32.27 -20.28 -4.04
C ARG A 604 32.27 -19.95 -5.54
N SER A 605 32.60 -18.70 -5.88
CA SER A 605 32.57 -18.21 -7.27
C SER A 605 33.66 -18.82 -8.15
N ILE A 606 34.87 -19.04 -7.61
CA ILE A 606 36.03 -19.46 -8.42
C ILE A 606 36.57 -20.87 -8.11
N GLN A 607 36.10 -21.50 -7.03
CA GLN A 607 36.49 -22.84 -6.58
C GLN A 607 37.99 -23.04 -6.28
N ASP A 608 38.75 -21.96 -6.01
CA ASP A 608 40.15 -22.01 -5.60
C ASP A 608 40.30 -22.23 -4.09
N SER A 609 40.81 -23.40 -3.71
CA SER A 609 40.97 -23.85 -2.31
C SER A 609 41.86 -22.95 -1.47
N LYS A 610 42.72 -22.11 -2.06
CA LYS A 610 43.51 -21.10 -1.37
C LYS A 610 42.64 -20.20 -0.49
N TRP A 611 41.51 -19.74 -1.01
CA TRP A 611 40.63 -18.79 -0.31
C TRP A 611 39.85 -19.47 0.82
N LYS A 612 39.40 -20.71 0.58
CA LYS A 612 38.82 -21.55 1.63
C LYS A 612 39.81 -21.75 2.78
N ASN A 613 41.06 -22.12 2.47
CA ASN A 613 42.09 -22.34 3.50
C ASN A 613 42.37 -21.07 4.33
N LYS A 614 42.43 -19.90 3.68
CA LYS A 614 42.57 -18.61 4.38
C LYS A 614 41.40 -18.32 5.32
N ALA A 615 40.17 -18.56 4.86
CA ALA A 615 38.99 -18.37 5.69
C ALA A 615 39.00 -19.29 6.91
N ILE A 616 39.40 -20.57 6.75
CA ILE A 616 39.49 -21.53 7.85
C ILE A 616 40.58 -21.13 8.86
N LEU A 617 41.71 -20.60 8.42
CA LEU A 617 42.75 -20.07 9.33
C LEU A 617 42.23 -18.91 10.18
N LEU A 618 41.57 -17.93 9.55
CA LEU A 618 40.95 -16.81 10.26
C LEU A 618 39.86 -17.30 11.23
N LEU A 619 39.07 -18.29 10.82
CA LEU A 619 38.04 -18.89 11.68
C LEU A 619 38.65 -19.57 12.91
N ALA A 620 39.79 -20.25 12.76
CA ALA A 620 40.53 -20.83 13.89
C ALA A 620 41.05 -19.76 14.85
N GLU A 621 41.52 -18.61 14.34
CA GLU A 621 41.91 -17.47 15.17
C GLU A 621 40.72 -16.89 15.95
N ILE A 622 39.57 -16.71 15.30
CA ILE A 622 38.33 -16.27 15.97
C ILE A 622 37.96 -17.27 17.06
N ARG A 623 37.94 -18.58 16.76
CA ARG A 623 37.63 -19.64 17.73
C ARG A 623 38.55 -19.60 18.95
N ARG A 624 39.86 -19.43 18.73
CA ARG A 624 40.86 -19.30 19.80
C ARG A 624 40.55 -18.09 20.67
N PHE A 625 40.29 -16.93 20.07
CA PHE A 625 39.96 -15.71 20.81
C PHE A 625 38.67 -15.87 21.64
N LEU A 626 37.61 -16.42 21.06
CA LEU A 626 36.34 -16.65 21.76
C LEU A 626 36.51 -17.57 22.97
N THR A 627 37.38 -18.58 22.87
CA THR A 627 37.61 -19.57 23.94
C THR A 627 38.48 -19.00 25.06
N GLN A 628 39.46 -18.15 24.72
CA GLN A 628 40.48 -17.66 25.67
C GLN A 628 40.12 -16.30 26.31
N SER A 629 39.29 -15.48 25.65
CA SER A 629 38.94 -14.15 26.13
C SER A 629 37.57 -14.13 26.80
N SER A 630 37.49 -13.56 27.99
CA SER A 630 36.24 -13.20 28.68
C SER A 630 35.69 -11.83 28.26
N GLU A 631 36.47 -11.01 27.56
CA GLU A 631 36.15 -9.61 27.23
C GLU A 631 35.55 -9.43 25.82
N CYS A 632 34.86 -10.44 25.30
CA CYS A 632 34.21 -10.33 23.99
C CYS A 632 32.98 -9.40 24.09
N LEU A 633 32.90 -8.41 23.20
CA LEU A 633 31.69 -7.60 23.03
C LEU A 633 30.53 -8.47 22.54
N PHE A 634 29.30 -8.14 22.95
CA PHE A 634 28.09 -8.83 22.49
C PHE A 634 27.52 -8.27 21.18
N SER A 635 27.91 -7.04 20.83
CA SER A 635 27.44 -6.26 19.68
C SER A 635 27.48 -7.01 18.34
N PHE A 636 26.61 -6.64 17.41
CA PHE A 636 26.63 -7.19 16.05
C PHE A 636 27.87 -6.77 15.26
N ALA A 637 28.25 -5.49 15.30
CA ALA A 637 29.33 -4.98 14.46
C ALA A 637 30.70 -5.60 14.83
N LYS A 638 30.99 -5.74 16.13
CA LYS A 638 32.33 -6.09 16.64
C LYS A 638 32.39 -7.39 17.44
N GLY A 639 31.25 -8.02 17.71
CA GLY A 639 31.11 -8.97 18.81
C GLY A 639 30.43 -10.29 18.46
N LEU A 640 29.99 -10.99 19.51
CA LEU A 640 29.47 -12.35 19.46
C LEU A 640 28.27 -12.50 18.50
N ALA A 641 27.32 -11.57 18.53
CA ALA A 641 26.12 -11.66 17.69
C ALA A 641 26.45 -11.63 16.20
N GLY A 642 27.33 -10.73 15.76
CA GLY A 642 27.73 -10.67 14.35
C GLY A 642 28.56 -11.87 13.91
N ILE A 643 29.42 -12.38 14.78
CA ILE A 643 30.18 -13.61 14.50
C ILE A 643 29.22 -14.78 14.33
N GLY A 644 28.31 -14.96 15.28
CA GLY A 644 27.30 -16.02 15.23
C GLY A 644 26.44 -15.91 13.97
N TRP A 645 25.99 -14.70 13.62
CA TRP A 645 25.20 -14.45 12.42
C TRP A 645 25.99 -14.81 11.16
N GLY A 646 27.26 -14.40 11.07
CA GLY A 646 28.13 -14.72 9.92
C GLY A 646 28.37 -16.22 9.75
N LEU A 647 28.49 -16.98 10.85
CA LEU A 647 28.59 -18.44 10.80
C LEU A 647 27.30 -19.08 10.27
N ILE A 648 26.14 -18.60 10.73
CA ILE A 648 24.83 -19.08 10.27
C ILE A 648 24.63 -18.76 8.78
N TYR A 649 24.96 -17.54 8.34
CA TYR A 649 24.89 -17.15 6.94
C TYR A 649 25.73 -18.09 6.05
N LEU A 650 26.97 -18.41 6.45
CA LEU A 650 27.81 -19.33 5.70
C LEU A 650 27.31 -20.78 5.73
N ARG A 651 26.60 -21.19 6.79
CA ARG A 651 25.92 -22.49 6.88
C ARG A 651 24.71 -22.55 5.95
N ASP A 652 23.87 -21.51 5.92
CA ASP A 652 22.74 -21.37 4.97
C ASP A 652 23.21 -21.36 3.51
N CYS A 653 24.42 -20.84 3.25
CA CYS A 653 25.09 -20.88 1.94
C CYS A 653 25.75 -22.24 1.62
N ASN A 654 25.70 -23.24 2.52
CA ASN A 654 26.41 -24.51 2.42
C ASN A 654 27.93 -24.39 2.25
N LEU A 655 28.54 -23.33 2.79
CA LEU A 655 29.98 -23.08 2.68
C LEU A 655 30.76 -23.57 3.91
N LEU A 656 30.10 -23.65 5.07
CA LEU A 656 30.66 -24.23 6.30
C LEU A 656 29.80 -25.40 6.79
N SER A 657 30.45 -26.35 7.46
CA SER A 657 29.79 -27.53 8.05
C SER A 657 29.47 -27.35 9.54
N ALA A 658 28.78 -28.33 10.13
CA ALA A 658 28.51 -28.35 11.56
C ALA A 658 29.81 -28.49 12.37
N GLU A 659 30.77 -29.27 11.85
CA GLU A 659 32.09 -29.45 12.46
C GLU A 659 32.84 -28.12 12.58
N ASP A 660 32.74 -27.28 11.55
CA ASP A 660 33.39 -25.97 11.52
C ASP A 660 32.79 -24.97 12.51
N THR A 661 31.49 -25.09 12.82
CA THR A 661 30.71 -23.98 13.40
C THR A 661 30.07 -24.29 14.76
N GLN A 662 29.63 -25.53 15.01
CA GLN A 662 28.72 -25.83 16.13
C GLN A 662 29.31 -25.50 17.50
N SER A 663 30.61 -25.77 17.71
CA SER A 663 31.26 -25.47 18.98
C SER A 663 31.29 -23.98 19.30
N MET A 664 31.51 -23.13 18.29
CA MET A 664 31.50 -21.67 18.42
C MET A 664 30.08 -21.15 18.62
N LEU A 665 29.12 -21.65 17.83
CA LEU A 665 27.71 -21.27 17.96
C LEU A 665 27.17 -21.62 19.36
N ASN A 666 27.47 -22.81 19.87
CA ASN A 666 27.09 -23.21 21.24
C ASN A 666 27.70 -22.31 22.33
N LEU A 667 28.95 -21.85 22.13
CA LEU A 667 29.58 -20.91 23.05
C LEU A 667 28.95 -19.52 22.98
N ILE A 668 28.65 -19.05 21.76
CA ILE A 668 27.97 -17.77 21.52
C ILE A 668 26.56 -17.80 22.13
N ASP A 669 25.78 -18.85 21.88
CA ASP A 669 24.44 -19.05 22.44
C ASP A 669 24.44 -18.89 23.97
N LYS A 670 25.34 -19.59 24.66
CA LYS A 670 25.46 -19.52 26.12
C LYS A 670 25.84 -18.13 26.62
N ARG A 671 26.77 -17.46 25.93
CA ARG A 671 27.24 -16.12 26.35
C ARG A 671 26.20 -15.05 26.06
N VAL A 672 25.61 -15.01 24.87
CA VAL A 672 24.57 -14.04 24.51
C VAL A 672 23.37 -14.16 25.44
N SER A 673 23.02 -15.40 25.84
CA SER A 673 21.93 -15.67 26.79
C SER A 673 22.15 -15.15 28.21
N THR A 674 23.35 -14.66 28.57
CA THR A 674 23.57 -14.02 29.88
C THR A 674 23.16 -12.55 29.91
N LEU A 675 22.81 -11.99 28.74
CA LEU A 675 22.30 -10.62 28.65
C LEU A 675 20.86 -10.55 29.14
N SER A 676 20.45 -9.35 29.55
CA SER A 676 19.05 -9.00 29.82
C SER A 676 18.65 -7.90 28.83
N PRO A 677 17.96 -8.24 27.72
CA PRO A 677 17.50 -7.28 26.71
C PRO A 677 16.74 -6.07 27.28
N GLN A 678 15.96 -6.23 28.35
CA GLN A 678 15.23 -5.12 29.00
C GLN A 678 16.14 -4.06 29.61
N ARG A 679 17.40 -4.40 29.92
CA ARG A 679 18.41 -3.46 30.44
C ARG A 679 19.22 -2.77 29.35
N MET A 680 18.96 -3.08 28.07
CA MET A 680 19.65 -2.47 26.93
C MET A 680 18.91 -1.22 26.47
N PHE A 681 19.58 -0.07 26.51
CA PHE A 681 19.01 1.21 26.03
C PHE A 681 19.25 1.45 24.54
N ASP A 682 20.32 0.87 23.97
CA ASP A 682 20.63 1.00 22.55
C ASP A 682 19.81 -0.01 21.74
N SER A 683 19.09 0.49 20.74
CA SER A 683 18.28 -0.29 19.80
C SER A 683 18.93 -0.45 18.42
N SER A 684 20.17 0.03 18.24
CA SER A 684 20.89 -0.08 16.97
C SER A 684 21.16 -1.53 16.57
N LEU A 685 21.32 -1.76 15.26
CA LEU A 685 21.79 -3.06 14.76
C LEU A 685 23.22 -3.31 15.22
N GLU A 686 24.09 -2.30 15.13
CA GLU A 686 25.52 -2.45 15.33
C GLU A 686 25.88 -2.80 16.76
N TYR A 687 25.25 -2.14 17.75
CA TYR A 687 25.63 -2.21 19.17
C TYR A 687 24.47 -2.52 20.12
N GLY A 688 23.23 -2.39 19.65
CA GLY A 688 22.02 -2.56 20.46
C GLY A 688 21.37 -3.95 20.39
N TYR A 689 20.17 -4.05 20.97
CA TYR A 689 19.42 -5.31 21.02
C TYR A 689 18.88 -5.76 19.65
N THR A 690 18.73 -4.87 18.67
CA THR A 690 18.37 -5.24 17.29
C THR A 690 19.43 -6.13 16.68
N GLY A 691 20.72 -5.87 16.95
CA GLY A 691 21.82 -6.74 16.55
C GLY A 691 21.75 -8.14 17.16
N ILE A 692 21.37 -8.21 18.43
CA ILE A 692 21.15 -9.47 19.13
C ILE A 692 19.95 -10.22 18.51
N ALA A 693 18.85 -9.51 18.24
CA ALA A 693 17.68 -10.06 17.56
C ALA A 693 18.01 -10.59 16.16
N ALA A 694 18.87 -9.91 15.40
CA ALA A 694 19.33 -10.39 14.09
C ALA A 694 20.03 -11.75 14.19
N TYR A 695 20.91 -11.91 15.19
CA TYR A 695 21.58 -13.19 15.45
C TYR A 695 20.60 -14.27 15.91
N VAL A 696 19.78 -13.97 16.92
CA VAL A 696 18.88 -14.93 17.56
C VAL A 696 17.86 -15.45 16.55
N THR A 697 17.22 -14.56 15.78
CA THR A 697 16.26 -14.95 14.73
C THR A 697 16.93 -15.83 13.67
N ALA A 698 18.14 -15.49 13.21
CA ALA A 698 18.90 -16.32 12.28
C ALA A 698 19.24 -17.70 12.87
N ARG A 699 19.69 -17.75 14.13
CA ARG A 699 20.11 -18.98 14.82
C ARG A 699 18.95 -19.95 14.98
N LEU A 700 17.85 -19.46 15.54
CA LEU A 700 16.64 -20.23 15.76
C LEU A 700 16.06 -20.70 14.41
N GLY A 701 16.07 -19.82 13.40
CA GLY A 701 15.52 -20.13 12.07
C GLY A 701 16.32 -21.23 11.37
N TYR A 702 17.65 -21.13 11.40
CA TYR A 702 18.55 -22.16 10.89
C TYR A 702 18.35 -23.49 11.62
N CYS A 703 18.32 -23.49 12.96
CA CYS A 703 18.09 -24.69 13.77
C CYS A 703 16.79 -25.40 13.41
N LYS A 704 15.69 -24.65 13.24
CA LYS A 704 14.39 -25.20 12.82
C LYS A 704 14.45 -25.82 11.42
N ARG A 705 15.14 -25.20 10.45
CA ARG A 705 15.28 -25.74 9.09
C ARG A 705 16.22 -26.95 9.01
N ALA A 706 17.33 -26.90 9.72
CA ALA A 706 18.37 -27.94 9.71
C ALA A 706 18.08 -29.10 10.69
N ASN A 707 17.00 -29.00 11.48
CA ASN A 707 16.70 -29.91 12.59
C ASN A 707 17.86 -30.03 13.60
N GLU A 708 18.49 -28.89 13.92
CA GLU A 708 19.59 -28.77 14.87
C GLU A 708 19.13 -28.10 16.17
N GLN A 709 19.78 -28.43 17.28
CA GLN A 709 19.50 -27.82 18.59
C GLN A 709 20.37 -26.58 18.81
N HIS A 710 19.82 -25.57 19.50
CA HIS A 710 20.55 -24.40 20.01
C HIS A 710 20.72 -24.49 21.53
N LEU A 711 21.58 -23.64 22.09
CA LEU A 711 21.76 -23.52 23.55
C LEU A 711 21.35 -22.15 24.09
N LEU A 712 20.54 -21.40 23.33
CA LEU A 712 19.92 -20.15 23.79
C LEU A 712 18.96 -20.44 24.95
N ASN A 713 18.97 -19.60 25.98
CA ASN A 713 18.06 -19.69 27.11
C ASN A 713 16.66 -19.18 26.73
N GLU A 714 15.60 -19.89 27.15
CA GLU A 714 14.21 -19.55 26.81
C GLU A 714 13.73 -18.24 27.46
N ASP A 715 14.09 -17.97 28.73
CA ASP A 715 13.73 -16.71 29.40
C ASP A 715 14.34 -15.51 28.68
N PHE A 716 15.59 -15.65 28.20
CA PHE A 716 16.25 -14.65 27.38
C PHE A 716 15.55 -14.42 26.03
N ILE A 717 15.08 -15.49 25.36
CA ILE A 717 14.35 -15.39 24.10
C ILE A 717 13.04 -14.63 24.29
N GLU A 718 12.28 -14.96 25.34
CA GLU A 718 11.02 -14.27 25.65
C GLU A 718 11.25 -12.80 26.06
N GLU A 719 12.31 -12.51 26.81
CA GLU A 719 12.70 -11.14 27.14
C GLU A 719 13.02 -10.33 25.87
N LEU A 720 13.81 -10.91 24.95
CA LEU A 720 14.16 -10.28 23.68
C LEU A 720 12.92 -10.06 22.81
N LYS A 721 12.03 -11.06 22.73
CA LYS A 721 10.76 -10.97 22.00
C LYS A 721 9.91 -9.82 22.49
N GLN A 722 9.79 -9.63 23.81
CA GLN A 722 9.03 -8.53 24.40
C GLN A 722 9.63 -7.15 24.08
N VAL A 723 10.95 -7.00 24.19
CA VAL A 723 11.63 -5.72 23.86
C VAL A 723 11.47 -5.39 22.37
N CYS A 724 11.64 -6.37 21.49
CA CYS A 724 11.42 -6.21 20.06
C CYS A 724 9.94 -5.89 19.72
N HIS A 725 8.98 -6.50 20.42
CA HIS A 725 7.57 -6.18 20.26
C HIS A 725 7.27 -4.73 20.66
N ASN A 726 7.81 -4.27 21.78
CA ASN A 726 7.68 -2.88 22.22
C ASN A 726 8.32 -1.91 21.22
N PHE A 727 9.45 -2.29 20.60
CA PHE A 727 10.05 -1.48 19.52
C PHE A 727 9.11 -1.41 18.31
N ALA A 728 8.63 -2.56 17.83
CA ALA A 728 7.78 -2.62 16.64
C ALA A 728 6.43 -1.88 16.79
N THR A 729 5.95 -1.74 18.03
CA THR A 729 4.66 -1.09 18.36
C THR A 729 4.80 0.36 18.80
N CYS A 730 5.87 0.72 19.52
CA CYS A 730 6.03 2.04 20.14
C CYS A 730 7.18 2.88 19.57
N SER A 731 8.12 2.31 18.81
CA SER A 731 9.31 3.01 18.30
C SER A 731 9.14 3.47 16.86
N TYR A 732 9.22 4.79 16.65
CA TYR A 732 9.17 5.45 15.34
C TYR A 732 10.53 5.46 14.64
N SER A 733 11.30 4.37 14.73
CA SER A 733 12.55 4.28 13.96
C SER A 733 12.22 4.23 12.48
N THR A 734 12.77 5.17 11.71
CA THR A 734 12.69 5.19 10.24
C THR A 734 13.66 4.20 9.59
N ASN A 735 14.47 3.48 10.38
CA ASN A 735 15.37 2.47 9.85
C ASN A 735 14.62 1.16 9.55
N LEU A 736 14.40 0.91 8.26
CA LEU A 736 13.71 -0.28 7.73
C LEU A 736 14.26 -1.61 8.26
N TYR A 737 15.58 -1.74 8.37
CA TYR A 737 16.22 -2.97 8.86
C TYR A 737 15.85 -3.23 10.31
N TYR A 738 15.83 -2.18 11.13
CA TYR A 738 15.54 -2.31 12.55
C TYR A 738 14.08 -2.70 12.73
N GLN A 739 13.18 -2.03 12.01
CA GLN A 739 11.75 -2.36 12.00
C GLN A 739 11.53 -3.82 11.59
N SER A 740 12.14 -4.26 10.49
CA SER A 740 12.00 -5.63 9.98
C SER A 740 12.51 -6.68 10.98
N ILE A 741 13.70 -6.50 11.54
CA ILE A 741 14.33 -7.46 12.46
C ILE A 741 13.53 -7.56 13.77
N ASN A 742 13.12 -6.41 14.34
CA ASN A 742 12.35 -6.40 15.57
C ASN A 742 10.96 -7.02 15.36
N ARG A 743 10.28 -6.74 14.23
CA ARG A 743 9.02 -7.39 13.87
C ARG A 743 9.16 -8.90 13.69
N LEU A 744 10.24 -9.37 13.06
CA LEU A 744 10.49 -10.81 12.92
C LEU A 744 10.72 -11.47 14.28
N MET A 745 11.49 -10.84 15.17
CA MET A 745 11.72 -11.35 16.51
C MET A 745 10.43 -11.35 17.36
N SER A 746 9.57 -10.32 17.23
CA SER A 746 8.28 -10.30 17.95
C SER A 746 7.33 -11.41 17.47
N GLU A 747 7.43 -11.82 16.21
CA GLU A 747 6.64 -12.89 15.59
C GLU A 747 7.31 -14.28 15.70
N TYR A 748 8.39 -14.40 16.46
CA TYR A 748 9.05 -15.68 16.73
C TYR A 748 8.07 -16.70 17.32
N GLY A 749 8.06 -17.89 16.72
CA GLY A 749 7.20 -19.01 17.11
C GLY A 749 5.98 -19.20 16.21
N SER A 750 5.68 -18.26 15.31
CA SER A 750 4.63 -18.44 14.28
C SER A 750 4.93 -19.63 13.32
N THR A 751 3.97 -20.00 12.47
CA THR A 751 4.07 -21.24 11.69
C THR A 751 5.26 -21.23 10.71
N ASP A 752 5.47 -20.13 9.99
CA ASP A 752 6.35 -20.03 8.81
C ASP A 752 7.47 -18.97 8.90
N TRP A 753 7.73 -18.38 10.08
CA TRP A 753 8.76 -17.33 10.23
C TRP A 753 10.16 -17.76 9.78
N SER A 754 10.51 -19.02 9.97
CA SER A 754 11.84 -19.57 9.65
C SER A 754 11.98 -20.03 8.21
N THR A 755 11.00 -19.80 7.33
CA THR A 755 10.99 -20.33 5.96
C THR A 755 12.17 -19.80 5.14
N MET A 756 12.47 -18.52 5.27
CA MET A 756 13.52 -17.85 4.49
C MET A 756 14.91 -18.08 5.09
N ARG A 757 15.91 -18.26 4.22
CA ARG A 757 17.32 -18.33 4.62
C ARG A 757 17.85 -16.95 5.00
N THR A 758 18.93 -16.95 5.75
CA THR A 758 19.64 -15.74 6.14
C THR A 758 20.29 -15.10 4.91
N ASP A 759 20.04 -13.81 4.69
CA ASP A 759 20.61 -13.03 3.59
C ASP A 759 21.23 -11.75 4.14
N ILE A 760 22.39 -11.36 3.60
CA ILE A 760 23.07 -10.13 4.01
C ILE A 760 22.26 -8.88 3.63
N ALA A 761 21.48 -8.95 2.55
CA ALA A 761 20.58 -7.89 2.12
C ALA A 761 19.43 -7.66 3.12
N ASP A 762 19.18 -8.59 4.04
CA ASP A 762 18.10 -8.48 5.04
C ASP A 762 18.51 -7.68 6.28
N ILE A 763 19.81 -7.47 6.48
CA ILE A 763 20.34 -6.79 7.67
C ILE A 763 21.03 -5.47 7.34
N MET A 764 21.54 -5.30 6.11
CA MET A 764 22.15 -4.05 5.67
C MET A 764 22.17 -3.92 4.15
N GLU A 765 22.36 -2.69 3.68
CA GLU A 765 22.66 -2.41 2.28
C GLU A 765 24.18 -2.48 2.07
N LEU A 766 24.60 -3.26 1.08
CA LEU A 766 26.01 -3.31 0.69
C LEU A 766 26.34 -2.16 -0.28
N PRO A 767 27.53 -1.56 -0.17
CA PRO A 767 27.89 -0.41 -0.99
C PRO A 767 28.03 -0.80 -2.47
N THR A 768 27.38 -0.03 -3.35
CA THR A 768 27.45 -0.22 -4.80
C THR A 768 28.65 0.48 -5.43
N SER A 769 29.45 1.21 -4.65
CA SER A 769 30.70 1.85 -5.08
C SER A 769 31.71 1.92 -3.93
N TYR A 770 32.98 2.16 -4.24
CA TYR A 770 34.05 2.34 -3.27
C TYR A 770 35.09 3.35 -3.80
N PRO A 771 35.93 3.96 -2.93
CA PRO A 771 36.87 5.00 -3.36
C PRO A 771 37.87 4.50 -4.42
N LYS A 772 38.10 5.27 -5.49
CA LYS A 772 39.09 4.90 -6.53
C LYS A 772 40.52 4.83 -5.98
N ASN A 773 40.86 5.67 -5.01
CA ASN A 773 42.20 5.73 -4.43
C ASN A 773 42.35 4.70 -3.29
N LYS A 774 43.29 3.76 -3.43
CA LYS A 774 43.59 2.68 -2.47
C LYS A 774 43.84 3.20 -1.04
N LYS A 775 44.33 4.43 -0.86
CA LYS A 775 44.56 5.02 0.48
C LYS A 775 43.29 5.24 1.32
N HIS A 776 42.12 5.24 0.67
CA HIS A 776 40.82 5.42 1.32
C HIS A 776 40.04 4.10 1.45
N TRP A 777 40.64 2.97 1.08
CA TRP A 777 40.00 1.67 1.22
C TRP A 777 39.93 1.28 2.69
N GLN A 778 38.83 0.63 3.07
CA GLN A 778 38.56 0.21 4.44
C GLN A 778 38.03 -1.23 4.44
N ILE A 779 38.51 -2.04 5.39
CA ILE A 779 37.96 -3.35 5.74
C ILE A 779 36.66 -3.11 6.50
N ASN A 780 35.58 -2.91 5.74
CA ASN A 780 34.29 -2.54 6.28
C ASN A 780 33.18 -3.11 5.37
N LEU A 781 32.19 -3.74 5.99
CA LEU A 781 31.04 -4.35 5.33
C LEU A 781 30.01 -3.32 4.84
N GLN A 782 29.80 -2.24 5.59
CA GLN A 782 28.77 -1.23 5.34
C GLN A 782 29.24 -0.13 4.37
N THR A 783 30.50 0.31 4.46
CA THR A 783 31.01 1.45 3.67
C THR A 783 32.36 1.18 3.01
N GLY A 784 32.87 -0.05 3.08
CA GLY A 784 34.21 -0.41 2.63
C GLY A 784 34.26 -1.28 1.37
N CYS A 785 35.49 -1.62 0.97
CA CYS A 785 35.73 -2.43 -0.23
C CYS A 785 35.26 -3.88 -0.07
N ILE A 786 35.19 -4.41 1.15
CA ILE A 786 34.65 -5.74 1.45
C ILE A 786 33.16 -5.80 1.14
N GLY A 787 32.40 -4.81 1.62
CA GLY A 787 30.97 -4.70 1.33
C GLY A 787 30.71 -4.63 -0.17
N TYR A 788 31.51 -3.84 -0.90
CA TYR A 788 31.41 -3.70 -2.34
C TYR A 788 31.72 -5.00 -3.08
N ALA A 789 32.78 -5.72 -2.69
CA ALA A 789 33.10 -7.01 -3.26
C ALA A 789 31.98 -8.04 -3.00
N LEU A 790 31.41 -8.05 -1.79
CA LEU A 790 30.28 -8.91 -1.47
C LEU A 790 29.02 -8.55 -2.26
N HIS A 791 28.74 -7.27 -2.49
CA HIS A 791 27.63 -6.83 -3.35
C HIS A 791 27.77 -7.42 -4.76
N LEU A 792 28.96 -7.34 -5.36
CA LEU A 792 29.21 -7.91 -6.68
C LEU A 792 29.06 -9.45 -6.70
N LEU A 793 29.67 -10.13 -5.73
CA LEU A 793 29.69 -11.60 -5.69
C LEU A 793 28.31 -12.21 -5.41
N THR A 794 27.57 -11.64 -4.46
CA THR A 794 26.21 -12.10 -4.12
C THR A 794 25.26 -11.85 -5.28
N THR A 795 25.35 -10.68 -5.94
CA THR A 795 24.53 -10.39 -7.12
C THR A 795 24.86 -11.33 -8.28
N GLN A 796 26.15 -11.59 -8.56
CA GLN A 796 26.55 -12.55 -9.61
C GLN A 796 26.04 -13.96 -9.33
N TYR A 797 26.15 -14.41 -8.07
CA TYR A 797 25.68 -15.73 -7.66
C TYR A 797 24.18 -15.90 -7.91
N HIS A 798 23.37 -14.91 -7.52
CA HIS A 798 21.93 -14.95 -7.78
C HIS A 798 21.60 -14.97 -9.27
N VAL A 799 22.42 -14.37 -10.14
CA VAL A 799 22.19 -14.47 -11.59
C VAL A 799 22.57 -15.85 -12.13
N ASN A 800 23.72 -16.40 -11.71
CA ASN A 800 24.24 -17.66 -12.26
C ASN A 800 23.46 -18.90 -11.84
N GLU A 801 22.84 -18.95 -10.64
CA GLU A 801 21.99 -20.08 -10.25
C GLU A 801 20.70 -20.22 -11.07
N ASN A 802 20.33 -19.18 -11.82
CA ASN A 802 19.10 -19.13 -12.60
C ASN A 802 19.30 -19.46 -14.09
N GLN A 803 20.56 -19.56 -14.56
CA GLN A 803 20.91 -20.04 -15.90
C GLN A 803 21.10 -21.55 -15.88
#